data_AF-A0A2N5W6M8-F1
#
_entry.id   AF-A0A2N5W6M8-F1
#
_cell.length_a   1.000
_cell.length_b   1.000
_cell.length_c   1.000
_cell.angle_alpha   90.00
_cell.angle_beta   90.00
_cell.angle_gamma   90.00
#
_symmetry.space_group_name_H-M   'P 1'
#
loop_
_entity.id
_entity.type
_entity.pdbx_description
1 polymer ?
#
loop_
_entity_poly.entity_id
_entity_poly.type
_entity_poly.pdbx_seq_one_letter_code
_entity_poly.pdbx_strand_id
1 'polypeptide(L)'
;MATRKVAKDSIAKPAAATWRQFTFFNSYPLHSSSDLGKPPELLSQPNTIADIVSGFGSTIVAHLDGRISLLDPALDLLRSWPAFPNGRTLLVRPTSINGVLISIGEEVGSSFPVLKIWNLRHQDKHSSAPQLLGFSKIQIGNRPHPVTTLALSVNLSYLAVGLADGTVLLYRHLDQALVSAASVTSTTRPPPLLPKPKIIYTSPEPITGLAFRSPKPSASQSYFSKPDSSDPDPKLTSPHRHTCLFIVTTAKVLCFFTSGRGSDPIVMDDLGGSIGCSEMMANGDLILADESALYVYGPEGRGACLAYEGPKARLNSWGNYLLITSPPTPTGLKNELEQTRIIVFDLQNRFIAFNALFRGTVLHVWAEWGELYVLTSSVEVTRLVEKPLSEKLAIFYDKDMYVLATNVAKSSGASASELSEIYKRFGDYLYQKSDFEGAVQQYIHTIGTVQPSIVVRKFLDAQRISNLTSYLQELHARGVANADHTTLLLNCYTKLKDHAKLDDFIKANERASRDSGDPLPFDLDTAIRVCRQAGYFEPALYLAKQYRQDEEYLRIQVEDRGEWLDAVKFMRSLGHVGAEANLLRYGKALLANLPEETTDLMIDVCSGVQLEAEETLPDSPAPSTHKGRPASSRPYLSSRPSSMVMPTAMSPPPPVHTEKAAPKCLPSIREFFAFFIDEPRCFIRFLEAIAWRRWNEKMWQEDDGDEENNKQDAPDSLARISSVMTQDKKRDEVVAHESTTGPSDEEDREAVWGTLLELYLAISAEIGEERERMRRRALSLLRKGAEGSKLRYEPTQALIVCLTHDFVPGIMLLYDRLGMVEDIMRFWIERAEGEDPEAEEAQAKIFETLEKYGDDHPELYPIALRYLASSPITLHPDHGSQDQQSGLEKALAEIDSRKILSPIDLIEILSKPGSSASIGTVKQYLLNQVLNQKHEMKSDLDLINSYRKEIDKNRSKLAELVDKPQIFHLNNKCAACFSVLELPVVHFMCHHSYHQRCLDEEWCVKCSEERKADEGPRADEPEAAIKEMMALLRRNKTFVDPDGDHHHSHNKQHQQLKALDARADEHRFFVDQVQEADDPFGFIAASFSKGLL
;
A
#
# COMPACT_ATOMS: atom_id res chain seq x y z
N MET A 1 68.17 -22.20 3.69
CA MET A 1 69.20 -22.31 2.63
C MET A 1 68.70 -23.26 1.56
N ALA A 2 68.25 -22.74 0.41
CA ALA A 2 68.24 -23.43 -0.89
C ALA A 2 67.73 -22.43 -1.94
N THR A 3 68.66 -21.96 -2.76
CA THR A 3 68.49 -21.03 -3.88
C THR A 3 67.83 -21.73 -5.06
N ARG A 4 66.81 -21.11 -5.68
CA ARG A 4 66.21 -21.58 -6.94
C ARG A 4 66.48 -20.56 -8.04
N LYS A 5 67.19 -21.05 -9.06
CA LYS A 5 67.61 -20.38 -10.30
C LYS A 5 66.49 -19.59 -10.97
N VAL A 6 66.76 -18.33 -11.33
CA VAL A 6 65.98 -17.54 -12.29
C VAL A 6 66.48 -17.89 -13.69
N ALA A 7 65.61 -18.47 -14.52
CA ALA A 7 65.85 -18.73 -15.93
C ALA A 7 65.62 -17.44 -16.74
N LYS A 8 66.54 -17.18 -17.67
CA LYS A 8 66.42 -16.16 -18.73
C LYS A 8 65.37 -16.63 -19.74
N ASP A 9 64.20 -16.00 -19.77
CA ASP A 9 63.31 -16.11 -20.91
C ASP A 9 63.65 -15.05 -21.96
N SER A 10 63.89 -15.56 -23.16
CA SER A 10 64.13 -14.83 -24.40
C SER A 10 62.95 -13.90 -24.73
N ILE A 11 63.26 -12.62 -24.96
CA ILE A 11 62.33 -11.62 -25.48
C ILE A 11 61.88 -12.06 -26.88
N ALA A 12 60.68 -12.62 -26.97
CA ALA A 12 59.99 -12.81 -28.24
C ALA A 12 59.69 -11.41 -28.82
N LYS A 13 60.10 -11.15 -30.06
CA LYS A 13 59.66 -9.96 -30.81
C LYS A 13 58.13 -9.92 -30.82
N PRO A 14 57.48 -8.82 -30.41
CA PRO A 14 56.04 -8.68 -30.56
C PRO A 14 55.70 -8.73 -32.05
N ALA A 15 54.80 -9.63 -32.43
CA ALA A 15 54.25 -9.70 -33.78
C ALA A 15 53.66 -8.32 -34.14
N ALA A 16 53.99 -7.78 -35.31
CA ALA A 16 53.49 -6.49 -35.78
C ALA A 16 51.96 -6.49 -35.76
N ALA A 17 51.37 -5.71 -34.84
CA ALA A 17 49.93 -5.60 -34.69
C ALA A 17 49.34 -5.07 -36.00
N THR A 18 48.67 -5.93 -36.75
CA THR A 18 48.05 -5.56 -38.02
C THR A 18 46.85 -4.67 -37.70
N TRP A 19 46.96 -3.38 -38.05
CA TRP A 19 45.88 -2.41 -37.84
C TRP A 19 44.63 -2.84 -38.61
N ARG A 20 43.48 -2.84 -37.92
CA ARG A 20 42.19 -3.13 -38.56
C ARG A 20 41.81 -1.97 -39.47
N GLN A 21 41.43 -2.27 -40.70
CA GLN A 21 41.07 -1.28 -41.70
C GLN A 21 39.57 -1.30 -42.01
N PHE A 22 38.99 -0.11 -42.08
CA PHE A 22 37.62 0.15 -42.50
C PHE A 22 37.59 1.20 -43.62
N THR A 23 36.44 1.30 -44.28
CA THR A 23 36.16 2.31 -45.32
C THR A 23 35.00 3.18 -44.84
N PHE A 24 35.28 4.05 -43.87
CA PHE A 24 34.32 4.98 -43.30
C PHE A 24 34.20 6.29 -44.06
N PHE A 25 34.97 6.46 -45.13
CA PHE A 25 34.91 7.63 -45.99
C PHE A 25 34.57 7.21 -47.41
N ASN A 26 33.66 7.97 -48.02
CA ASN A 26 33.35 7.89 -49.43
C ASN A 26 34.13 8.99 -50.16
N SER A 27 34.82 8.63 -51.25
CA SER A 27 35.60 9.56 -52.06
C SER A 27 34.81 10.02 -53.28
N TYR A 28 34.67 11.33 -53.43
CA TYR A 28 34.02 11.97 -54.57
C TYR A 28 34.97 12.99 -55.20
N PRO A 29 35.32 12.89 -56.49
CA PRO A 29 36.01 13.98 -57.18
C PRO A 29 35.10 15.20 -57.22
N LEU A 30 35.65 16.39 -56.95
CA LEU A 30 34.93 17.66 -57.06
C LEU A 30 35.11 18.24 -58.46
N HIS A 31 34.01 18.78 -58.97
CA HIS A 31 33.95 19.49 -60.23
C HIS A 31 33.51 20.94 -59.98
N SER A 32 33.97 21.86 -60.83
CA SER A 32 33.62 23.28 -60.77
C SER A 32 32.11 23.48 -60.91
N SER A 33 31.56 24.50 -60.24
CA SER A 33 30.15 24.91 -60.37
C SER A 33 29.81 25.40 -61.79
N SER A 34 30.82 25.87 -62.53
CA SER A 34 30.71 26.38 -63.90
C SER A 34 30.91 25.32 -65.00
N ASP A 35 31.66 24.25 -64.74
CA ASP A 35 31.99 23.19 -65.70
C ASP A 35 32.20 21.86 -64.97
N LEU A 36 31.24 20.94 -65.14
CA LEU A 36 31.20 19.61 -64.51
C LEU A 36 32.39 18.71 -64.88
N GLY A 37 33.21 19.11 -65.87
CA GLY A 37 34.40 18.36 -66.29
C GLY A 37 35.73 18.87 -65.74
N LYS A 38 35.76 20.05 -65.10
CA LYS A 38 37.02 20.70 -64.67
C LYS A 38 37.09 20.95 -63.17
N PRO A 39 38.28 20.91 -62.56
CA PRO A 39 38.47 21.31 -61.17
C PRO A 39 38.25 22.82 -61.00
N PRO A 40 37.96 23.31 -59.77
CA PRO A 40 37.77 24.73 -59.49
C PRO A 40 38.92 25.60 -60.04
N GLU A 41 38.60 26.73 -60.68
CA GLU A 41 39.57 27.53 -61.46
C GLU A 41 40.81 27.96 -60.65
N LEU A 42 40.64 28.30 -59.36
CA LEU A 42 41.75 28.71 -58.47
C LEU A 42 42.65 27.56 -58.00
N LEU A 43 42.13 26.33 -58.04
CA LEU A 43 42.85 25.12 -57.67
C LEU A 43 43.39 24.39 -58.92
N SER A 44 43.13 24.93 -60.11
CA SER A 44 43.62 24.41 -61.39
C SER A 44 45.14 24.49 -61.56
N GLN A 45 45.79 25.39 -60.81
CA GLN A 45 47.24 25.58 -60.80
C GLN A 45 47.82 25.32 -59.40
N PRO A 46 47.90 24.04 -58.97
CA PRO A 46 48.24 23.71 -57.60
C PRO A 46 49.67 24.13 -57.21
N ASN A 47 50.58 24.24 -58.19
CA ASN A 47 51.96 24.69 -57.96
C ASN A 47 52.09 26.18 -57.58
N THR A 48 51.01 26.96 -57.74
CA THR A 48 51.00 28.38 -57.34
C THR A 48 50.58 28.58 -55.88
N ILE A 49 50.16 27.51 -55.20
CA ILE A 49 49.64 27.55 -53.85
C ILE A 49 50.78 27.27 -52.87
N ALA A 50 50.94 28.15 -51.88
CA ALA A 50 51.92 28.01 -50.81
C ALA A 50 51.35 27.20 -49.64
N ASP A 51 50.11 27.52 -49.24
CA ASP A 51 49.45 26.92 -48.08
C ASP A 51 47.93 26.97 -48.23
N ILE A 52 47.24 25.97 -47.66
CA ILE A 52 45.78 25.91 -47.61
C ILE A 52 45.38 25.60 -46.18
N VAL A 53 44.58 26.48 -45.58
CA VAL A 53 44.13 26.33 -44.21
C VAL A 53 42.63 26.58 -44.09
N SER A 54 41.97 25.74 -43.32
CA SER A 54 40.56 25.83 -42.92
C SER A 54 40.37 26.94 -41.87
N GLY A 55 39.46 27.89 -42.10
CA GLY A 55 39.23 28.98 -41.16
C GLY A 55 37.97 29.81 -41.44
N PHE A 56 37.25 30.16 -40.36
CA PHE A 56 36.08 31.06 -40.40
C PHE A 56 34.89 30.55 -41.24
N GLY A 57 34.77 29.23 -41.41
CA GLY A 57 33.73 28.63 -42.27
C GLY A 57 34.03 28.76 -43.77
N SER A 58 35.30 29.04 -44.13
CA SER A 58 35.79 29.19 -45.49
C SER A 58 37.15 28.52 -45.64
N THR A 59 37.51 28.09 -46.85
CA THR A 59 38.87 27.62 -47.11
C THR A 59 39.76 28.81 -47.48
N ILE A 60 40.87 29.00 -46.78
CA ILE A 60 41.83 30.09 -47.02
C ILE A 60 43.00 29.55 -47.83
N VAL A 61 43.21 30.11 -49.02
CA VAL A 61 44.29 29.74 -49.93
C VAL A 61 45.31 30.87 -49.99
N ALA A 62 46.56 30.53 -49.69
CA ALA A 62 47.71 31.42 -49.82
C ALA A 62 48.40 31.13 -51.15
N HIS A 63 48.44 32.11 -52.05
CA HIS A 63 49.14 32.00 -53.31
C HIS A 63 50.58 32.53 -53.17
N LEU A 64 51.50 31.91 -53.91
CA LEU A 64 52.92 32.28 -53.97
C LEU A 64 53.14 33.66 -54.60
N ASP A 65 52.16 34.20 -55.33
CA ASP A 65 52.19 35.54 -55.93
C ASP A 65 51.91 36.68 -54.91
N GLY A 66 51.73 36.34 -53.63
CA GLY A 66 51.46 37.30 -52.57
C GLY A 66 49.97 37.56 -52.32
N ARG A 67 49.06 36.85 -53.01
CA ARG A 67 47.60 36.95 -52.81
C ARG A 67 47.09 35.94 -51.79
N ILE A 68 46.03 36.33 -51.09
CA ILE A 68 45.26 35.45 -50.21
C ILE A 68 43.81 35.44 -50.72
N SER A 69 43.26 34.24 -50.87
CA SER A 69 41.90 34.00 -51.38
C SER A 69 41.07 33.23 -50.36
N LEU A 70 39.80 33.58 -50.22
CA LEU A 70 38.80 32.88 -49.42
C LEU A 70 37.83 32.16 -50.36
N LEU A 71 37.61 30.88 -50.13
CA LEU A 71 36.72 30.04 -50.91
C LEU A 71 35.47 29.65 -50.10
N ASP A 72 34.35 29.52 -50.80
CA ASP A 72 33.07 29.05 -50.26
C ASP A 72 32.99 27.51 -50.21
N PRO A 73 31.88 26.92 -49.70
CA PRO A 73 31.66 25.46 -49.69
C PRO A 73 31.74 24.77 -51.06
N ALA A 74 31.46 25.48 -52.14
CA ALA A 74 31.60 24.97 -53.52
C ALA A 74 33.05 25.12 -54.05
N LEU A 75 33.96 25.67 -53.23
CA LEU A 75 35.32 26.09 -53.59
C LEU A 75 35.37 27.23 -54.61
N ASP A 76 34.30 28.01 -54.70
CA ASP A 76 34.20 29.23 -55.50
C ASP A 76 34.77 30.43 -54.75
N LEU A 77 35.28 31.42 -55.49
CA LEU A 77 35.96 32.58 -54.93
C LEU A 77 34.98 33.53 -54.21
N LEU A 78 35.11 33.66 -52.89
CA LEU A 78 34.40 34.68 -52.12
C LEU A 78 35.10 36.02 -52.12
N ARG A 79 36.42 36.01 -51.88
CA ARG A 79 37.22 37.23 -51.72
C ARG A 79 38.68 36.94 -51.98
N SER A 80 39.37 37.81 -52.73
CA SER A 80 40.82 37.77 -52.89
C SER A 80 41.44 39.14 -52.69
N TRP A 81 42.58 39.23 -52.02
CA TRP A 81 43.33 40.48 -51.89
C TRP A 81 44.85 40.25 -51.95
N PRO A 82 45.65 41.24 -52.40
CA PRO A 82 47.10 41.16 -52.35
C PRO A 82 47.59 41.46 -50.92
N ALA A 83 47.95 40.42 -50.17
CA ALA A 83 48.49 40.58 -48.81
C ALA A 83 49.94 41.09 -48.82
N PHE A 84 50.73 40.64 -49.80
CA PHE A 84 52.12 41.03 -50.01
C PHE A 84 52.31 41.44 -51.48
N PRO A 85 52.12 42.73 -51.82
CA PRO A 85 52.20 43.20 -53.21
C PRO A 85 53.55 42.87 -53.86
N ASN A 86 53.52 42.15 -54.99
CA ASN A 86 54.70 41.66 -55.73
C ASN A 86 55.67 40.80 -54.91
N GLY A 87 55.23 40.35 -53.74
CA GLY A 87 55.98 39.53 -52.80
C GLY A 87 55.61 38.05 -52.89
N ARG A 88 55.89 37.31 -51.81
CA ARG A 88 55.49 35.91 -51.67
C ARG A 88 54.76 35.71 -50.35
N THR A 89 53.63 35.02 -50.38
CA THR A 89 53.00 34.51 -49.15
C THR A 89 53.64 33.17 -48.82
N LEU A 90 54.11 33.00 -47.58
CA LEU A 90 54.77 31.76 -47.13
C LEU A 90 53.80 30.90 -46.32
N LEU A 91 53.17 31.49 -45.30
CA LEU A 91 52.33 30.79 -44.34
C LEU A 91 51.12 31.63 -43.98
N VAL A 92 49.99 30.97 -43.79
CA VAL A 92 48.76 31.62 -43.33
C VAL A 92 48.19 30.81 -42.18
N ARG A 93 47.73 31.49 -41.12
CA ARG A 93 47.11 30.82 -39.97
C ARG A 93 45.91 31.62 -39.47
N PRO A 94 44.69 31.05 -39.51
CA PRO A 94 43.54 31.66 -38.88
C PRO A 94 43.70 31.60 -37.35
N THR A 95 43.21 32.64 -36.68
CA THR A 95 43.20 32.69 -35.21
C THR A 95 41.91 32.09 -34.65
N SER A 96 41.89 31.83 -33.34
CA SER A 96 40.67 31.41 -32.62
C SER A 96 39.55 32.47 -32.65
N ILE A 97 39.87 33.75 -32.94
CA ILE A 97 38.88 34.81 -33.10
C ILE A 97 38.39 34.81 -34.54
N ASN A 98 37.09 34.55 -34.73
CA ASN A 98 36.48 34.54 -36.06
C ASN A 98 36.75 35.83 -36.83
N GLY A 99 37.38 35.71 -38.00
CA GLY A 99 37.69 36.79 -38.91
C GLY A 99 39.05 37.46 -38.70
N VAL A 100 39.91 37.00 -37.77
CA VAL A 100 41.27 37.54 -37.63
C VAL A 100 42.31 36.56 -38.18
N LEU A 101 43.03 36.95 -39.24
CA LEU A 101 43.95 36.10 -39.98
C LEU A 101 45.40 36.58 -39.81
N ILE A 102 46.34 35.66 -39.55
CA ILE A 102 47.77 35.95 -39.56
C ILE A 102 48.37 35.43 -40.86
N SER A 103 49.15 36.28 -41.53
CA SER A 103 49.89 35.90 -42.73
C SER A 103 51.35 36.27 -42.58
N ILE A 104 52.24 35.40 -43.03
CA ILE A 104 53.68 35.65 -43.12
C ILE A 104 54.09 35.61 -44.58
N GLY A 105 54.86 36.60 -45.00
CA GLY A 105 55.34 36.70 -46.37
C GLY A 105 56.53 37.61 -46.51
N GLU A 106 57.07 37.67 -47.73
CA GLU A 106 58.20 38.53 -48.10
C GLU A 106 57.69 39.65 -48.99
N GLU A 107 58.12 40.89 -48.75
CA GLU A 107 57.77 42.05 -49.57
C GLU A 107 58.96 42.52 -50.39
N VAL A 108 58.69 43.07 -51.57
CA VAL A 108 59.73 43.66 -52.42
C VAL A 108 60.40 44.83 -51.69
N GLY A 109 61.69 44.70 -51.39
CA GLY A 109 62.49 45.69 -50.66
C GLY A 109 62.82 45.33 -49.21
N SER A 110 62.22 44.28 -48.65
CA SER A 110 62.61 43.70 -47.35
C SER A 110 63.11 42.28 -47.54
N SER A 111 64.39 42.03 -47.28
CA SER A 111 64.91 40.66 -47.27
C SER A 111 64.42 39.85 -46.06
N PHE A 112 63.83 40.49 -45.06
CA PHE A 112 63.29 39.84 -43.87
C PHE A 112 61.79 39.54 -44.02
N PRO A 113 61.32 38.38 -43.55
CA PRO A 113 59.91 38.03 -43.57
C PRO A 113 59.10 38.97 -42.68
N VAL A 114 57.90 39.31 -43.15
CA VAL A 114 56.97 40.24 -42.50
C VAL A 114 55.73 39.46 -42.07
N LEU A 115 55.39 39.59 -40.78
CA LEU A 115 54.15 39.09 -40.22
C LEU A 115 53.09 40.20 -40.25
N LYS A 116 51.92 39.90 -40.82
CA LYS A 116 50.76 40.80 -40.88
C LYS A 116 49.54 40.14 -40.25
N ILE A 117 48.74 40.91 -39.53
CA ILE A 117 47.49 40.46 -38.92
C ILE A 117 46.33 41.24 -39.52
N TRP A 118 45.38 40.53 -40.11
CA TRP A 118 44.25 41.06 -40.85
C TRP A 118 42.94 40.84 -40.09
N ASN A 119 42.03 41.79 -40.16
CA ASN A 119 40.64 41.66 -39.76
C ASN A 119 39.76 41.59 -41.00
N LEU A 120 39.23 40.40 -41.29
CA LEU A 120 38.41 40.10 -42.46
C LEU A 120 36.99 40.66 -42.35
N ARG A 121 36.54 41.06 -41.15
CA ARG A 121 35.18 41.61 -40.94
C ARG A 121 35.04 43.03 -41.44
N HIS A 122 36.11 43.82 -41.38
CA HIS A 122 36.13 45.21 -41.83
C HIS A 122 36.95 45.31 -43.12
N GLN A 123 36.45 46.07 -44.09
CA GLN A 123 37.16 46.38 -45.32
C GLN A 123 37.68 47.81 -45.27
N ASP A 124 38.86 48.03 -45.84
CA ASP A 124 39.35 49.37 -46.06
C ASP A 124 38.58 50.02 -47.24
N LYS A 125 38.33 51.33 -47.14
CA LYS A 125 37.55 52.07 -48.16
C LYS A 125 38.36 52.32 -49.43
N HIS A 126 39.70 52.30 -49.35
CA HIS A 126 40.60 52.66 -50.45
C HIS A 126 41.22 51.47 -51.19
N SER A 127 41.36 50.35 -50.50
CA SER A 127 41.85 49.09 -51.03
C SER A 127 40.81 48.07 -50.60
N SER A 128 40.17 47.35 -51.52
CA SER A 128 39.18 46.29 -51.21
C SER A 128 39.76 45.14 -50.35
N ALA A 129 40.98 45.30 -49.84
CA ALA A 129 41.64 44.49 -48.85
C ALA A 129 40.97 44.61 -47.45
N PRO A 130 41.06 43.54 -46.65
CA PRO A 130 40.64 43.56 -45.26
C PRO A 130 41.49 44.52 -44.41
N GLN A 131 40.93 44.99 -43.30
CA GLN A 131 41.60 45.93 -42.40
C GLN A 131 42.87 45.31 -41.79
N LEU A 132 44.02 45.98 -41.92
CA LEU A 132 45.28 45.55 -41.29
C LEU A 132 45.31 46.01 -39.82
N LEU A 133 45.34 45.07 -38.87
CA LEU A 133 45.39 45.35 -37.43
C LEU A 133 46.81 45.64 -36.94
N GLY A 134 47.82 45.01 -37.54
CA GLY A 134 49.21 45.19 -37.14
C GLY A 134 50.18 44.43 -38.02
N PHE A 135 51.45 44.84 -37.99
CA PHE A 135 52.52 44.15 -38.68
C PHE A 135 53.81 44.14 -37.85
N SER A 136 54.67 43.16 -38.09
CA SER A 136 55.98 43.01 -37.46
C SER A 136 56.99 42.47 -38.47
N LYS A 137 58.16 43.10 -38.56
CA LYS A 137 59.29 42.56 -39.34
C LYS A 137 60.05 41.57 -38.46
N ILE A 138 60.21 40.34 -38.95
CA ILE A 138 60.92 39.28 -38.24
C ILE A 138 62.41 39.42 -38.54
N GLN A 139 63.07 40.33 -37.83
CA GLN A 139 64.50 40.58 -37.96
C GLN A 139 65.26 39.98 -36.77
N ILE A 140 65.98 38.88 -37.01
CA ILE A 140 66.96 38.34 -36.05
C ILE A 140 68.35 38.56 -36.63
N GLY A 141 69.13 39.42 -35.98
CA GLY A 141 70.47 39.76 -36.46
C GLY A 141 70.48 40.40 -37.86
N ASN A 142 71.56 40.16 -38.61
CA ASN A 142 71.82 40.79 -39.92
C ASN A 142 71.50 39.87 -41.12
N ARG A 143 71.15 38.59 -40.90
CA ARG A 143 70.87 37.64 -41.97
C ARG A 143 69.40 37.24 -41.93
N PRO A 144 68.69 37.28 -43.07
CA PRO A 144 67.33 36.78 -43.13
C PRO A 144 67.32 35.25 -43.12
N HIS A 145 66.42 34.68 -42.32
CA HIS A 145 66.18 33.23 -42.25
C HIS A 145 64.70 32.95 -42.55
N PRO A 146 64.39 31.93 -43.36
CA PRO A 146 63.01 31.60 -43.70
C PRO A 146 62.27 31.07 -42.47
N VAL A 147 60.98 31.41 -42.39
CA VAL A 147 60.07 30.91 -41.35
C VAL A 147 59.65 29.49 -41.72
N THR A 148 59.88 28.54 -40.82
CA THR A 148 59.54 27.13 -41.05
C THR A 148 58.19 26.76 -40.48
N THR A 149 57.81 27.32 -39.33
CA THR A 149 56.57 26.94 -38.62
C THR A 149 56.05 28.09 -37.75
N LEU A 150 54.74 28.07 -37.51
CA LEU A 150 54.00 29.09 -36.77
C LEU A 150 53.03 28.40 -35.81
N ALA A 151 53.05 28.80 -34.54
CA ALA A 151 52.10 28.33 -33.54
C ALA A 151 51.40 29.48 -32.82
N LEU A 152 50.11 29.30 -32.55
CA LEU A 152 49.27 30.25 -31.84
C LEU A 152 48.66 29.60 -30.60
N SER A 153 48.62 30.32 -29.49
CA SER A 153 47.86 29.87 -28.32
C SER A 153 46.37 30.09 -28.54
N VAL A 154 45.53 29.21 -27.98
CA VAL A 154 44.06 29.28 -28.14
C VAL A 154 43.49 30.62 -27.68
N ASN A 155 44.02 31.19 -26.59
CA ASN A 155 43.63 32.49 -26.05
C ASN A 155 44.29 33.69 -26.76
N LEU A 156 45.12 33.46 -27.77
CA LEU A 156 45.90 34.47 -28.50
C LEU A 156 46.83 35.32 -27.62
N SER A 157 47.13 34.92 -26.38
CA SER A 157 48.12 35.62 -25.56
C SER A 157 49.56 35.37 -26.03
N TYR A 158 49.80 34.27 -26.75
CA TYR A 158 51.12 33.87 -27.24
C TYR A 158 51.10 33.52 -28.73
N LEU A 159 52.15 33.95 -29.43
CA LEU A 159 52.43 33.60 -30.82
C LEU A 159 53.91 33.21 -30.91
N ALA A 160 54.18 32.01 -31.43
CA ALA A 160 55.54 31.50 -31.59
C ALA A 160 55.87 31.32 -33.08
N VAL A 161 57.06 31.78 -33.47
CA VAL A 161 57.59 31.66 -34.84
C VAL A 161 58.88 30.86 -34.78
N GLY A 162 58.96 29.79 -35.57
CA GLY A 162 60.16 28.97 -35.73
C GLY A 162 60.88 29.31 -37.03
N LEU A 163 62.19 29.43 -36.96
CA LEU A 163 63.05 29.72 -38.10
C LEU A 163 63.93 28.53 -38.48
N ALA A 164 64.41 28.53 -39.72
CA ALA A 164 65.32 27.51 -40.24
C ALA A 164 66.72 27.56 -39.60
N ASP A 165 67.10 28.66 -38.94
CA ASP A 165 68.36 28.77 -38.18
C ASP A 165 68.29 28.13 -36.79
N GLY A 166 67.14 27.54 -36.42
CA GLY A 166 66.91 26.94 -35.12
C GLY A 166 66.44 27.91 -34.04
N THR A 167 66.17 29.18 -34.37
CA THR A 167 65.67 30.16 -33.42
C THR A 167 64.15 30.10 -33.30
N VAL A 168 63.65 30.15 -32.05
CA VAL A 168 62.21 30.29 -31.74
C VAL A 168 61.94 31.67 -31.13
N LEU A 169 61.08 32.44 -31.79
CA LEU A 169 60.59 33.74 -31.34
C LEU A 169 59.23 33.61 -30.68
N LEU A 170 59.05 34.26 -29.52
CA LEU A 170 57.79 34.32 -28.79
C LEU A 170 57.30 35.75 -28.66
N TYR A 171 56.12 36.03 -29.23
CA TYR A 171 55.33 37.23 -28.98
C TYR A 171 54.40 36.97 -27.78
N ARG A 172 54.38 37.89 -26.81
CA ARG A 172 53.53 37.83 -25.61
C ARG A 172 52.51 38.97 -25.61
N HIS A 173 51.37 38.75 -24.97
CA HIS A 173 50.28 39.74 -24.85
C HIS A 173 49.71 40.18 -26.20
N LEU A 174 49.63 39.23 -27.15
CA LEU A 174 49.10 39.51 -28.48
C LEU A 174 47.60 39.84 -28.41
N ASP A 175 46.84 39.19 -27.54
CA ASP A 175 45.45 39.51 -27.19
C ASP A 175 45.24 41.00 -26.82
N GLN A 176 46.04 41.55 -25.91
CA GLN A 176 45.98 42.96 -25.51
C GLN A 176 46.33 43.90 -26.67
N ALA A 177 47.32 43.52 -27.48
CA ALA A 177 47.70 44.27 -28.68
C ALA A 177 46.58 44.28 -29.73
N LEU A 178 45.89 43.15 -29.92
CA LEU A 178 44.77 43.03 -30.86
C LEU A 178 43.53 43.81 -30.40
N VAL A 179 43.20 43.78 -29.10
CA VAL A 179 42.10 44.59 -28.53
C VAL A 179 42.40 46.08 -28.67
N SER A 180 43.64 46.48 -28.40
CA SER A 180 44.09 47.85 -28.59
C SER A 180 44.00 48.27 -30.07
N ALA A 181 44.42 47.40 -31.00
CA ALA A 181 44.36 47.66 -32.43
C ALA A 181 42.93 47.72 -32.99
N ALA A 182 42.03 46.85 -32.52
CA ALA A 182 40.63 46.81 -32.95
C ALA A 182 39.81 48.02 -32.48
N SER A 183 40.20 48.65 -31.36
CA SER A 183 39.55 49.86 -30.83
C SER A 183 39.86 51.14 -31.63
N VAL A 184 40.86 51.11 -32.52
CA VAL A 184 41.25 52.24 -33.37
C VAL A 184 40.44 52.19 -34.67
N THR A 185 39.32 52.92 -34.71
CA THR A 185 38.44 53.03 -35.88
C THR A 185 38.77 54.21 -36.80
N SER A 186 39.76 55.05 -36.47
CA SER A 186 40.14 56.21 -37.30
C SER A 186 41.22 55.87 -38.33
N THR A 187 40.90 56.13 -39.60
CA THR A 187 41.68 55.84 -40.81
C THR A 187 42.94 56.70 -41.00
N THR A 188 43.34 57.51 -40.03
CA THR A 188 44.40 58.53 -40.19
C THR A 188 45.69 58.24 -39.40
N ARG A 189 45.81 57.08 -38.73
CA ARG A 189 47.03 56.69 -38.00
C ARG A 189 47.62 55.39 -38.55
N PRO A 190 48.96 55.25 -38.68
CA PRO A 190 49.57 53.98 -39.07
C PRO A 190 49.15 52.85 -38.09
N PRO A 191 48.98 51.62 -38.59
CA PRO A 191 48.56 50.49 -37.76
C PRO A 191 49.57 50.26 -36.63
N PRO A 192 49.10 49.89 -35.42
CA PRO A 192 49.98 49.67 -34.28
C PRO A 192 51.00 48.56 -34.57
N LEU A 193 52.27 48.84 -34.24
CA LEU A 193 53.34 47.84 -34.27
C LEU A 193 53.08 46.77 -33.21
N LEU A 194 53.21 45.51 -33.60
CA LEU A 194 53.07 44.38 -32.68
C LEU A 194 54.18 44.40 -31.60
N PRO A 195 53.95 43.74 -30.43
CA PRO A 195 54.96 43.60 -29.40
C PRO A 195 56.29 43.08 -29.95
N LYS A 196 57.43 43.53 -29.41
CA LYS A 196 58.74 43.02 -29.82
C LYS A 196 58.86 41.53 -29.44
N PRO A 197 59.29 40.65 -30.36
CA PRO A 197 59.44 39.24 -30.06
C PRO A 197 60.62 38.99 -29.11
N LYS A 198 60.48 38.00 -28.23
CA LYS A 198 61.56 37.50 -27.36
C LYS A 198 62.09 36.17 -27.91
N ILE A 199 63.40 36.03 -28.01
CA ILE A 199 64.04 34.74 -28.32
C ILE A 199 63.92 33.84 -27.08
N ILE A 200 63.32 32.66 -27.25
CA ILE A 200 63.12 31.68 -26.15
C ILE A 200 64.01 30.45 -26.28
N TYR A 201 64.47 30.14 -27.50
CA TYR A 201 65.32 28.99 -27.76
C TYR A 201 66.12 29.20 -29.05
N THR A 202 67.34 28.67 -29.09
CA THR A 202 68.21 28.63 -30.26
C THR A 202 68.85 27.26 -30.34
N SER A 203 68.58 26.54 -31.44
CA SER A 203 69.13 25.23 -31.76
C SER A 203 70.16 25.32 -32.88
N PRO A 204 71.14 24.40 -32.97
CA PRO A 204 71.94 24.23 -34.19
C PRO A 204 71.13 23.65 -35.37
N GLU A 205 69.94 23.12 -35.10
CA GLU A 205 69.07 22.46 -36.08
C GLU A 205 67.83 23.30 -36.40
N PRO A 206 67.27 23.20 -37.62
CA PRO A 206 66.05 23.91 -37.97
C PRO A 206 64.88 23.47 -37.09
N ILE A 207 64.01 24.41 -36.77
CA ILE A 207 62.74 24.12 -36.10
C ILE A 207 61.77 23.55 -37.12
N THR A 208 61.29 22.32 -36.92
CA THR A 208 60.41 21.62 -37.85
C THR A 208 58.94 21.68 -37.42
N GLY A 209 58.67 21.90 -36.13
CA GLY A 209 57.33 21.96 -35.57
C GLY A 209 57.24 22.82 -34.32
N LEU A 210 56.12 23.54 -34.19
CA LEU A 210 55.77 24.30 -32.99
C LEU A 210 54.29 24.06 -32.68
N ALA A 211 53.95 23.89 -31.41
CA ALA A 211 52.56 23.78 -31.01
C ALA A 211 52.32 24.23 -29.57
N PHE A 212 51.28 25.03 -29.36
CA PHE A 212 50.83 25.39 -28.01
C PHE A 212 49.80 24.40 -27.48
N ARG A 213 49.95 24.01 -26.23
CA ARG A 213 48.94 23.32 -25.45
C ARG A 213 48.35 24.28 -24.43
N SER A 214 47.03 24.49 -24.49
CA SER A 214 46.30 25.17 -23.42
C SER A 214 46.17 24.24 -22.20
N PRO A 215 46.08 24.79 -20.97
CA PRO A 215 45.79 23.99 -19.79
C PRO A 215 44.44 23.27 -19.97
N LYS A 216 44.43 21.93 -19.82
CA LYS A 216 43.17 21.16 -19.84
C LYS A 216 42.32 21.63 -18.65
N PRO A 217 41.03 21.98 -18.82
CA PRO A 217 40.14 22.06 -17.67
C PRO A 217 40.11 20.66 -17.05
N SER A 218 40.56 20.53 -15.81
CA SER A 218 40.57 19.26 -15.10
C SER A 218 39.13 18.70 -15.04
N ALA A 219 38.87 17.61 -15.75
CA ALA A 219 37.61 16.86 -15.72
C ALA A 219 37.45 16.06 -14.41
N SER A 220 37.73 16.70 -13.27
CA SER A 220 37.59 16.14 -11.92
C SER A 220 37.29 17.24 -10.87
N GLN A 221 36.44 18.21 -11.22
CA GLN A 221 35.68 18.96 -10.23
C GLN A 221 34.25 18.44 -10.27
N SER A 222 34.05 17.31 -9.59
CA SER A 222 32.73 16.86 -9.17
C SER A 222 32.12 17.93 -8.26
N TYR A 223 30.86 18.29 -8.52
CA TYR A 223 30.03 19.26 -7.81
C TYR A 223 29.68 18.90 -6.34
N PHE A 224 30.50 18.07 -5.68
CA PHE A 224 30.42 17.80 -4.25
C PHE A 224 31.80 17.89 -3.63
N SER A 225 32.13 19.05 -3.08
CA SER A 225 33.18 19.21 -2.08
C SER A 225 32.69 20.31 -1.12
N LYS A 226 32.34 19.89 0.10
CA LYS A 226 31.91 20.79 1.19
C LYS A 226 32.99 21.84 1.48
N PRO A 227 32.62 23.09 1.84
CA PRO A 227 33.58 24.12 2.19
C PRO A 227 33.85 24.04 3.69
N ASP A 228 34.76 23.19 4.14
CA ASP A 228 35.28 23.26 5.51
C ASP A 228 36.64 22.55 5.61
N SER A 229 37.71 23.32 5.43
CA SER A 229 38.96 23.14 6.18
C SER A 229 39.86 24.34 5.90
N SER A 230 39.96 25.23 6.87
CA SER A 230 40.97 26.27 6.96
C SER A 230 42.33 25.65 7.25
N ASP A 231 43.22 25.63 6.25
CA ASP A 231 44.66 25.52 6.47
C ASP A 231 45.40 26.40 5.44
N PRO A 232 46.23 27.36 5.88
CA PRO A 232 47.09 28.14 5.00
C PRO A 232 48.50 27.52 4.96
N ASP A 233 48.94 27.00 3.81
CA ASP A 233 50.27 27.31 3.27
C ASP A 233 50.58 26.65 1.91
N PRO A 234 51.49 27.24 1.10
CA PRO A 234 51.57 27.04 -0.35
C PRO A 234 52.66 26.04 -0.76
N LYS A 235 52.32 25.05 -1.59
CA LYS A 235 53.29 24.37 -2.47
C LYS A 235 52.82 24.43 -3.92
N LEU A 236 53.40 25.42 -4.60
CA LEU A 236 53.47 25.57 -6.05
C LEU A 236 54.23 24.38 -6.65
N THR A 237 53.56 23.46 -7.36
CA THR A 237 54.15 22.51 -8.34
C THR A 237 53.08 21.56 -8.89
N SER A 238 52.10 22.09 -9.63
CA SER A 238 51.34 21.26 -10.58
C SER A 238 51.56 21.83 -11.99
N PRO A 239 52.29 21.12 -12.89
CA PRO A 239 52.56 21.58 -14.27
C PRO A 239 51.28 21.76 -15.11
N HIS A 240 50.13 21.32 -14.62
CA HIS A 240 48.84 21.33 -15.32
C HIS A 240 48.16 22.71 -15.47
N ARG A 241 48.64 23.75 -14.80
CA ARG A 241 48.01 25.10 -14.84
C ARG A 241 48.63 26.06 -15.86
N HIS A 242 49.67 25.64 -16.58
CA HIS A 242 50.48 26.53 -17.40
C HIS A 242 50.45 26.11 -18.87
N THR A 243 50.36 27.08 -19.78
CA THR A 243 50.46 26.84 -21.23
C THR A 243 51.87 26.33 -21.54
N CYS A 244 51.99 25.18 -22.20
CA CYS A 244 53.28 24.67 -22.73
C CYS A 244 53.34 24.92 -24.24
N LEU A 245 54.52 25.33 -24.71
CA LEU A 245 54.91 25.32 -26.12
C LEU A 245 55.81 24.11 -26.35
N PHE A 246 55.38 23.20 -27.23
CA PHE A 246 56.25 22.16 -27.74
C PHE A 246 57.07 22.69 -28.91
N ILE A 247 58.36 22.37 -28.90
CA ILE A 247 59.33 22.72 -29.94
C ILE A 247 59.91 21.42 -30.47
N VAL A 248 59.75 21.20 -31.77
CA VAL A 248 60.28 20.02 -32.47
C VAL A 248 61.38 20.47 -33.41
N THR A 249 62.55 19.86 -33.29
CA THR A 249 63.65 19.97 -34.25
C THR A 249 63.80 18.67 -35.03
N THR A 250 64.78 18.61 -35.93
CA THR A 250 65.11 17.38 -36.65
C THR A 250 65.59 16.25 -35.73
N ALA A 251 66.18 16.54 -34.56
CA ALA A 251 66.67 15.53 -33.62
C ALA A 251 65.99 15.53 -32.25
N LYS A 252 65.26 16.58 -31.82
CA LYS A 252 64.74 16.67 -30.43
C LYS A 252 63.31 17.19 -30.35
N VAL A 253 62.62 16.77 -29.30
CA VAL A 253 61.37 17.40 -28.82
C VAL A 253 61.61 18.06 -27.47
N LEU A 254 61.20 19.32 -27.35
CA LEU A 254 61.33 20.14 -26.15
C LEU A 254 59.95 20.66 -25.72
N CYS A 255 59.72 20.86 -24.43
CA CYS A 255 58.57 21.62 -23.91
C CYS A 255 59.06 22.85 -23.15
N PHE A 256 58.47 24.01 -23.47
CA PHE A 256 58.71 25.28 -22.82
C PHE A 256 57.43 25.76 -22.12
N PHE A 257 57.47 25.92 -20.80
CA PHE A 257 56.33 26.43 -20.03
C PHE A 257 56.32 27.97 -20.04
N THR A 258 55.18 28.58 -20.36
CA THR A 258 55.09 30.06 -20.47
C THR A 258 54.98 30.76 -19.11
N SER A 259 54.64 30.03 -18.05
CA SER A 259 54.48 30.54 -16.69
C SER A 259 55.69 30.19 -15.83
N GLY A 260 56.72 31.01 -15.96
CA GLY A 260 57.93 30.96 -15.15
C GLY A 260 58.82 32.12 -15.57
N ARG A 261 59.33 32.91 -14.62
CA ARG A 261 60.37 33.89 -14.94
C ARG A 261 61.65 33.10 -15.25
N GLY A 262 61.94 32.88 -16.53
CA GLY A 262 63.24 32.36 -16.99
C GLY A 262 63.37 30.83 -17.10
N SER A 263 62.29 30.09 -17.38
CA SER A 263 62.41 28.65 -17.64
C SER A 263 63.03 28.40 -19.01
N ASP A 264 64.17 27.70 -19.07
CA ASP A 264 64.71 27.15 -20.31
C ASP A 264 63.84 25.97 -20.80
N PRO A 265 63.80 25.66 -22.11
CA PRO A 265 63.06 24.52 -22.63
C PRO A 265 63.58 23.19 -22.07
N ILE A 266 62.66 22.31 -21.65
CA ILE A 266 62.96 20.98 -21.13
C ILE A 266 63.01 19.99 -22.28
N VAL A 267 64.07 19.19 -22.38
CA VAL A 267 64.18 18.11 -23.38
C VAL A 267 63.26 16.95 -22.98
N MET A 268 62.34 16.61 -23.86
CA MET A 268 61.34 15.56 -23.65
C MET A 268 61.79 14.22 -24.24
N ASP A 269 62.37 14.27 -25.44
CA ASP A 269 62.94 13.10 -26.11
C ASP A 269 64.04 13.56 -27.10
N ASP A 270 65.02 12.70 -27.34
CA ASP A 270 66.10 12.89 -28.32
C ASP A 270 65.71 12.28 -29.69
N LEU A 271 64.40 12.22 -29.96
CA LEU A 271 63.82 11.88 -31.25
C LEU A 271 63.20 13.15 -31.84
N GLY A 272 63.59 13.52 -33.05
CA GLY A 272 63.00 14.64 -33.79
C GLY A 272 62.18 14.18 -34.98
N GLY A 273 61.68 15.15 -35.76
CA GLY A 273 60.88 14.86 -36.94
C GLY A 273 61.14 15.83 -38.08
N SER A 274 60.90 15.37 -39.30
CA SER A 274 60.92 16.20 -40.51
C SER A 274 59.80 17.24 -40.50
N ILE A 275 59.94 18.28 -41.34
CA ILE A 275 58.93 19.33 -41.47
C ILE A 275 57.57 18.73 -41.88
N GLY A 276 56.51 19.11 -41.19
CA GLY A 276 55.16 18.58 -41.42
C GLY A 276 54.87 17.21 -40.79
N CYS A 277 55.84 16.56 -40.13
CA CYS A 277 55.65 15.28 -39.42
C CYS A 277 55.31 15.47 -37.93
N SER A 278 54.98 16.67 -37.49
CA SER A 278 54.54 16.98 -36.13
C SER A 278 53.23 17.76 -36.16
N GLU A 279 52.24 17.33 -35.39
CA GLU A 279 50.92 17.97 -35.37
C GLU A 279 50.31 17.90 -33.96
N MET A 280 49.61 18.96 -33.55
CA MET A 280 48.90 19.00 -32.28
C MET A 280 47.47 18.48 -32.45
N MET A 281 47.11 17.46 -31.68
CA MET A 281 45.74 16.95 -31.68
C MET A 281 44.78 17.87 -30.92
N ALA A 282 43.49 17.76 -31.19
CA ALA A 282 42.44 18.50 -30.47
C ALA A 282 42.44 18.23 -28.94
N ASN A 283 42.91 17.05 -28.52
CA ASN A 283 43.05 16.69 -27.11
C ASN A 283 44.27 17.36 -26.42
N GLY A 284 45.06 18.17 -27.12
CA GLY A 284 46.22 18.90 -26.58
C GLY A 284 47.48 18.05 -26.39
N ASP A 285 47.54 16.87 -26.99
CA ASP A 285 48.75 16.05 -27.05
C ASP A 285 49.43 16.23 -28.42
N LEU A 286 50.76 16.37 -28.42
CA LEU A 286 51.55 16.53 -29.65
C LEU A 286 51.84 15.14 -30.22
N ILE A 287 51.62 14.96 -31.53
CA ILE A 287 52.00 13.74 -32.23
C ILE A 287 53.21 14.01 -33.11
N LEU A 288 54.21 13.15 -32.99
CA LEU A 288 55.38 13.10 -33.85
C LEU A 288 55.36 11.81 -34.66
N ALA A 289 55.44 11.94 -35.97
CA ALA A 289 55.62 10.81 -36.88
C ALA A 289 57.10 10.57 -37.17
N ASP A 290 57.53 9.35 -36.91
CA ASP A 290 58.78 8.78 -37.41
C ASP A 290 58.46 7.70 -38.46
N GLU A 291 59.45 7.25 -39.23
CA GLU A 291 59.29 6.16 -40.21
C GLU A 291 58.77 4.86 -39.55
N SER A 292 59.14 4.62 -38.29
CA SER A 292 58.79 3.41 -37.55
C SER A 292 57.47 3.51 -36.76
N ALA A 293 57.16 4.67 -36.18
CA ALA A 293 56.08 4.81 -35.22
C ALA A 293 55.53 6.24 -35.12
N LEU A 294 54.39 6.37 -34.43
CA LEU A 294 53.81 7.64 -33.99
C LEU A 294 54.02 7.79 -32.48
N TYR A 295 54.68 8.87 -32.07
CA TYR A 295 54.95 9.19 -30.68
C TYR A 295 53.99 10.28 -30.20
N VAL A 296 53.25 10.01 -29.14
CA VAL A 296 52.38 11.00 -28.48
C VAL A 296 53.14 11.63 -27.33
N TYR A 297 53.17 12.95 -27.25
CA TYR A 297 53.84 13.73 -26.21
C TYR A 297 52.84 14.57 -25.42
N GLY A 298 52.96 14.52 -24.09
CA GLY A 298 52.27 15.39 -23.15
C GLY A 298 53.25 16.26 -22.36
N PRO A 299 52.77 17.17 -21.49
CA PRO A 299 53.62 18.02 -20.65
C PRO A 299 54.42 17.21 -19.61
N GLU A 300 53.94 16.00 -19.29
CA GLU A 300 54.58 15.09 -18.32
C GLU A 300 55.68 14.21 -18.94
N GLY A 301 55.83 14.21 -20.27
CA GLY A 301 56.78 13.36 -20.97
C GLY A 301 56.21 12.71 -22.22
N ARG A 302 56.95 11.71 -22.71
CA ARG A 302 56.50 10.80 -23.76
C ARG A 302 55.35 9.93 -23.25
N GLY A 303 54.25 9.97 -23.99
CA GLY A 303 53.06 9.16 -23.78
C GLY A 303 53.08 7.90 -24.64
N ALA A 304 51.93 7.56 -25.23
CA ALA A 304 51.77 6.35 -26.02
C ALA A 304 52.65 6.35 -27.29
N CYS A 305 53.20 5.17 -27.61
CA CYS A 305 53.89 4.90 -28.87
C CYS A 305 53.04 3.94 -29.70
N LEU A 306 52.64 4.36 -30.90
CA LEU A 306 51.83 3.56 -31.82
C LEU A 306 52.73 3.10 -32.97
N ALA A 307 53.03 1.80 -33.01
CA ALA A 307 53.84 1.23 -34.08
C ALA A 307 53.08 1.26 -35.41
N TYR A 308 53.62 1.99 -36.39
CA TYR A 308 53.10 2.03 -37.75
C TYR A 308 54.27 2.27 -38.70
N GLU A 309 54.78 1.19 -39.30
CA GLU A 309 55.93 1.23 -40.18
C GLU A 309 55.55 1.76 -41.57
N GLY A 310 56.35 2.70 -42.06
CA GLY A 310 56.24 3.24 -43.42
C GLY A 310 56.65 4.71 -43.47
N PRO A 311 57.13 5.19 -44.63
CA PRO A 311 57.58 6.57 -44.75
C PRO A 311 56.38 7.53 -44.68
N LYS A 312 56.56 8.65 -43.95
CA LYS A 312 55.52 9.64 -43.66
C LYS A 312 56.01 11.01 -44.09
N ALA A 313 55.26 11.69 -44.94
CA ALA A 313 55.62 13.00 -45.47
C ALA A 313 54.92 14.15 -44.74
N ARG A 314 53.66 13.93 -44.30
CA ARG A 314 52.89 14.94 -43.57
C ARG A 314 51.87 14.31 -42.62
N LEU A 315 51.66 14.98 -41.49
CA LEU A 315 50.55 14.76 -40.56
C LEU A 315 49.56 15.91 -40.61
N ASN A 316 48.28 15.59 -40.59
CA ASN A 316 47.18 16.54 -40.42
C ASN A 316 46.21 16.03 -39.36
N SER A 317 45.69 16.91 -38.51
CA SER A 317 44.69 16.56 -37.52
C SER A 317 43.30 17.02 -37.98
N TRP A 318 42.29 16.18 -37.77
CA TRP A 318 40.89 16.55 -37.95
C TRP A 318 40.02 15.92 -36.86
N GLY A 319 39.63 16.71 -35.87
CA GLY A 319 38.92 16.22 -34.69
C GLY A 319 39.73 15.12 -33.98
N ASN A 320 39.20 13.90 -33.97
CA ASN A 320 39.85 12.71 -33.41
C ASN A 320 40.68 11.92 -34.43
N TYR A 321 40.57 12.26 -35.71
CA TYR A 321 41.29 11.59 -36.79
C TYR A 321 42.68 12.20 -37.00
N LEU A 322 43.66 11.33 -37.18
CA LEU A 322 45.00 11.69 -37.63
C LEU A 322 45.16 11.23 -39.08
N LEU A 323 45.45 12.16 -39.97
CA LEU A 323 45.73 11.89 -41.37
C LEU A 323 47.22 11.78 -41.58
N ILE A 324 47.63 10.71 -42.24
CA ILE A 324 49.02 10.45 -42.63
C ILE A 324 49.09 10.43 -44.15
N THR A 325 49.89 11.33 -44.70
CA THR A 325 50.23 11.33 -46.13
C THR A 325 51.61 10.70 -46.28
N SER A 326 51.69 9.62 -47.04
CA SER A 326 52.97 9.00 -47.43
C SER A 326 53.66 9.82 -48.53
N PRO A 327 55.00 9.77 -48.64
CA PRO A 327 55.69 10.40 -49.74
C PRO A 327 55.32 9.74 -51.08
N PRO A 328 55.49 10.46 -52.21
CA PRO A 328 55.19 9.94 -53.52
C PRO A 328 56.05 8.71 -53.83
N THR A 329 55.37 7.62 -54.17
CA THR A 329 56.02 6.40 -54.64
C THR A 329 55.93 6.34 -56.16
N PRO A 330 57.05 6.22 -56.89
CA PRO A 330 57.01 6.03 -58.33
C PRO A 330 56.46 4.64 -58.63
N THR A 331 55.40 4.57 -59.44
CA THR A 331 54.93 3.30 -59.98
C THR A 331 55.94 2.85 -61.03
N GLY A 332 56.50 1.64 -60.87
CA GLY A 332 57.65 1.14 -61.66
C GLY A 332 57.42 0.92 -63.17
N LEU A 333 56.43 1.57 -63.80
CA LEU A 333 56.19 1.55 -65.23
C LEU A 333 56.66 2.85 -65.90
N LYS A 334 57.26 2.71 -67.09
CA LYS A 334 58.03 3.74 -67.83
C LYS A 334 57.25 4.97 -68.32
N ASN A 335 56.08 5.32 -67.79
CA ASN A 335 55.36 6.53 -68.22
C ASN A 335 54.27 7.08 -67.29
N GLU A 336 54.16 6.71 -66.01
CA GLU A 336 52.98 7.11 -65.21
C GLU A 336 53.24 7.71 -63.83
N LEU A 337 52.22 8.48 -63.45
CA LEU A 337 52.11 9.43 -62.36
C LEU A 337 52.54 8.85 -61.00
N GLU A 338 53.25 9.67 -60.23
CA GLU A 338 53.53 9.45 -58.81
C GLU A 338 52.22 9.11 -58.08
N GLN A 339 52.24 8.13 -57.18
CA GLN A 339 51.08 7.82 -56.33
C GLN A 339 51.40 8.13 -54.88
N THR A 340 50.44 8.75 -54.21
CA THR A 340 50.51 9.06 -52.79
C THR A 340 49.38 8.37 -52.05
N ARG A 341 49.73 7.71 -50.94
CA ARG A 341 48.78 7.05 -50.05
C ARG A 341 48.37 8.01 -48.94
N ILE A 342 47.05 8.13 -48.73
CA ILE A 342 46.48 8.82 -47.57
C ILE A 342 45.83 7.79 -46.66
N ILE A 343 46.11 7.90 -45.37
CA ILE A 343 45.56 7.03 -44.35
C ILE A 343 44.95 7.90 -43.26
N VAL A 344 43.69 7.64 -42.92
CA VAL A 344 42.97 8.28 -41.82
C VAL A 344 42.95 7.31 -40.65
N PHE A 345 43.62 7.67 -39.57
CA PHE A 345 43.70 6.92 -38.32
C PHE A 345 42.70 7.46 -37.30
N ASP A 346 41.96 6.57 -36.66
CA ASP A 346 41.28 6.87 -35.40
C ASP A 346 42.17 6.43 -34.24
N LEU A 347 42.75 7.41 -33.54
CA LEU A 347 43.68 7.16 -32.44
C LEU A 347 42.96 6.72 -31.16
N GLN A 348 41.71 7.13 -30.97
CA GLN A 348 40.93 6.81 -29.78
C GLN A 348 40.48 5.34 -29.83
N ASN A 349 39.99 4.89 -30.98
CA ASN A 349 39.51 3.53 -31.18
C ASN A 349 40.56 2.57 -31.79
N ARG A 350 41.76 3.08 -32.11
CA ARG A 350 42.92 2.34 -32.61
C ARG A 350 42.66 1.52 -33.89
N PHE A 351 42.06 2.12 -34.91
CA PHE A 351 41.89 1.51 -36.23
C PHE A 351 42.14 2.51 -37.36
N ILE A 352 42.29 1.99 -38.59
CA ILE A 352 42.38 2.78 -39.81
C ILE A 352 40.97 2.98 -40.36
N ALA A 353 40.49 4.23 -40.34
CA ALA A 353 39.15 4.60 -40.78
C ALA A 353 39.03 4.70 -42.31
N PHE A 354 40.13 5.03 -42.99
CA PHE A 354 40.22 5.08 -44.44
C PHE A 354 41.66 4.91 -44.89
N ASN A 355 41.85 4.27 -46.03
CA ASN A 355 43.15 4.08 -46.65
C ASN A 355 42.94 3.94 -48.16
N ALA A 356 43.48 4.89 -48.91
CA ALA A 356 43.39 4.92 -50.37
C ALA A 356 44.67 5.47 -51.01
N LEU A 357 44.86 5.09 -52.28
CA LEU A 357 45.92 5.60 -53.15
C LEU A 357 45.32 6.66 -54.08
N PHE A 358 45.98 7.81 -54.13
CA PHE A 358 45.62 8.92 -55.01
C PHE A 358 46.62 8.99 -56.17
N ARG A 359 46.13 9.38 -57.35
CA ARG A 359 46.96 9.67 -58.51
C ARG A 359 47.61 11.03 -58.32
N GLY A 360 48.89 11.15 -58.64
CA GLY A 360 49.68 12.34 -58.39
C GLY A 360 50.20 12.45 -56.95
N THR A 361 50.94 13.54 -56.72
CA THR A 361 51.47 13.89 -55.41
C THR A 361 50.46 14.76 -54.68
N VAL A 362 50.03 14.30 -53.49
CA VAL A 362 49.16 15.09 -52.60
C VAL A 362 49.95 16.29 -52.08
N LEU A 363 49.49 17.48 -52.43
CA LEU A 363 50.14 18.74 -52.07
C LEU A 363 49.56 19.31 -50.78
N HIS A 364 48.23 19.26 -50.62
CA HIS A 364 47.53 19.76 -49.45
C HIS A 364 46.35 18.87 -49.09
N VAL A 365 46.13 18.73 -47.79
CA VAL A 365 44.96 18.06 -47.18
C VAL A 365 44.44 19.00 -46.12
N TRP A 366 43.15 19.29 -46.12
CA TRP A 366 42.52 20.13 -45.11
C TRP A 366 41.10 19.65 -44.82
N ALA A 367 40.55 20.11 -43.70
CA ALA A 367 39.23 19.72 -43.25
C ALA A 367 38.37 20.96 -43.01
N GLU A 368 37.24 21.08 -43.70
CA GLU A 368 36.30 22.20 -43.58
C GLU A 368 34.87 21.69 -43.82
N TRP A 369 33.87 22.34 -43.24
CA TRP A 369 32.44 21.97 -43.36
C TRP A 369 32.09 20.52 -42.98
N GLY A 370 32.93 19.88 -42.15
CA GLY A 370 32.74 18.49 -41.74
C GLY A 370 33.20 17.46 -42.78
N GLU A 371 33.92 17.89 -43.81
CA GLU A 371 34.45 17.05 -44.88
C GLU A 371 35.97 17.22 -45.01
N LEU A 372 36.63 16.22 -45.59
CA LEU A 372 38.06 16.24 -45.86
C LEU A 372 38.32 16.49 -47.34
N TYR A 373 39.20 17.43 -47.66
CA TYR A 373 39.56 17.76 -49.03
C TYR A 373 41.02 17.41 -49.29
N VAL A 374 41.28 16.80 -50.44
CA VAL A 374 42.60 16.36 -50.88
C VAL A 374 42.89 17.00 -52.23
N LEU A 375 43.97 17.78 -52.31
CA LEU A 375 44.48 18.37 -53.55
C LEU A 375 45.71 17.61 -54.03
N THR A 376 45.64 17.12 -55.27
CA THR A 376 46.71 16.37 -55.94
C THR A 376 47.41 17.21 -57.02
N SER A 377 48.63 16.85 -57.38
CA SER A 377 49.38 17.47 -58.47
C SER A 377 48.75 17.24 -59.85
N SER A 378 47.90 16.21 -59.99
CA SER A 378 47.10 15.94 -61.19
C SER A 378 45.89 16.87 -61.33
N VAL A 379 45.80 17.92 -60.52
CA VAL A 379 44.74 18.94 -60.56
C VAL A 379 43.36 18.41 -60.12
N GLU A 380 43.29 17.20 -59.56
CA GLU A 380 42.05 16.64 -59.03
C GLU A 380 41.91 17.03 -57.55
N VAL A 381 40.77 17.63 -57.21
CA VAL A 381 40.35 17.86 -55.82
C VAL A 381 39.38 16.75 -55.45
N THR A 382 39.73 15.92 -54.47
CA THR A 382 38.84 14.87 -53.98
C THR A 382 38.25 15.26 -52.64
N ARG A 383 36.93 15.17 -52.54
CA ARG A 383 36.18 15.27 -51.30
C ARG A 383 36.00 13.90 -50.67
N LEU A 384 36.39 13.77 -49.41
CA LEU A 384 36.19 12.61 -48.57
C LEU A 384 35.08 12.91 -47.56
N VAL A 385 33.93 12.25 -47.73
CA VAL A 385 32.76 12.40 -46.85
C VAL A 385 32.72 11.23 -45.89
N GLU A 386 32.69 11.55 -44.59
CA GLU A 386 32.55 10.56 -43.53
C GLU A 386 31.13 9.94 -43.55
N LYS A 387 31.05 8.61 -43.49
CA LYS A 387 29.78 7.88 -43.39
C LYS A 387 29.09 8.20 -42.06
N PRO A 388 27.75 8.28 -42.04
CA PRO A 388 27.02 8.47 -40.78
C PRO A 388 27.23 7.31 -39.81
N LEU A 389 27.04 7.55 -38.51
CA LEU A 389 27.25 6.55 -37.45
C LEU A 389 26.46 5.25 -37.70
N SER A 390 25.22 5.35 -38.20
CA SER A 390 24.37 4.20 -38.53
C SER A 390 25.01 3.24 -39.53
N GLU A 391 25.62 3.75 -40.61
CA GLU A 391 26.33 2.95 -41.60
C GLU A 391 27.63 2.35 -41.04
N LYS A 392 28.37 3.12 -40.22
CA LYS A 392 29.57 2.58 -39.55
C LYS A 392 29.22 1.42 -38.63
N LEU A 393 28.13 1.56 -37.86
CA LEU A 393 27.61 0.50 -37.01
C LEU A 393 27.15 -0.71 -37.82
N ALA A 394 26.50 -0.52 -38.97
CA ALA A 394 26.16 -1.62 -39.87
C ALA A 394 27.40 -2.40 -40.34
N ILE A 395 28.47 -1.70 -40.74
CA ILE A 395 29.76 -2.35 -41.10
C ILE A 395 30.34 -3.14 -39.93
N PHE A 396 30.18 -2.67 -38.69
CA PHE A 396 30.62 -3.42 -37.51
C PHE A 396 29.73 -4.62 -37.22
N TYR A 397 28.42 -4.51 -37.41
CA TYR A 397 27.47 -5.62 -37.23
C TYR A 397 27.69 -6.72 -38.26
N ASP A 398 27.90 -6.36 -39.53
CA ASP A 398 28.19 -7.33 -40.60
C ASP A 398 29.49 -8.12 -40.36
N LYS A 399 30.42 -7.54 -39.58
CA LYS A 399 31.70 -8.16 -39.19
C LYS A 399 31.72 -8.66 -37.74
N ASP A 400 30.58 -8.73 -37.06
CA ASP A 400 30.43 -9.14 -35.66
C ASP A 400 31.32 -8.39 -34.63
N MET A 401 31.75 -7.16 -34.93
CA MET A 401 32.67 -6.38 -34.09
C MET A 401 31.93 -5.46 -33.10
N TYR A 402 31.13 -6.04 -32.21
CA TYR A 402 30.30 -5.29 -31.26
C TYR A 402 31.09 -4.48 -30.23
N VAL A 403 32.21 -4.99 -29.71
CA VAL A 403 33.05 -4.23 -28.75
C VAL A 403 33.55 -2.93 -29.40
N LEU A 404 33.99 -3.00 -30.65
CA LEU A 404 34.44 -1.81 -31.37
C LEU A 404 33.26 -0.87 -31.69
N ALA A 405 32.10 -1.43 -32.05
CA ALA A 405 30.88 -0.67 -32.25
C ALA A 405 30.48 0.14 -31.01
N THR A 406 30.57 -0.45 -29.81
CA THR A 406 30.28 0.25 -28.55
C THR A 406 31.28 1.38 -28.26
N ASN A 407 32.58 1.16 -28.54
CA ASN A 407 33.60 2.18 -28.34
C ASN A 407 33.42 3.35 -29.31
N VAL A 408 33.14 3.06 -30.58
CA VAL A 408 32.85 4.09 -31.59
C VAL A 408 31.61 4.89 -31.21
N ALA A 409 30.51 4.22 -30.83
CA ALA A 409 29.29 4.91 -30.41
C ALA A 409 29.51 5.81 -29.18
N LYS A 410 30.29 5.35 -28.19
CA LYS A 410 30.69 6.19 -27.04
C LYS A 410 31.54 7.39 -27.48
N SER A 411 32.52 7.17 -28.35
CA SER A 411 33.41 8.23 -28.85
C SER A 411 32.69 9.28 -29.70
N SER A 412 31.64 8.87 -30.43
CA SER A 412 30.81 9.77 -31.24
C SER A 412 29.70 10.47 -30.44
N GLY A 413 29.60 10.20 -29.13
CA GLY A 413 28.58 10.81 -28.27
C GLY A 413 27.15 10.31 -28.56
N ALA A 414 27.01 9.04 -28.96
CA ALA A 414 25.70 8.44 -29.25
C ALA A 414 24.77 8.50 -28.03
N SER A 415 23.47 8.61 -28.30
CA SER A 415 22.47 8.65 -27.24
C SER A 415 22.46 7.36 -26.41
N ALA A 416 22.05 7.46 -25.14
CA ALA A 416 21.93 6.27 -24.28
C ALA A 416 20.97 5.21 -24.86
N SER A 417 19.97 5.64 -25.65
CA SER A 417 19.05 4.76 -26.37
C SER A 417 19.76 3.97 -27.48
N GLU A 418 20.54 4.65 -28.33
CA GLU A 418 21.32 3.99 -29.39
C GLU A 418 22.33 3.01 -28.80
N LEU A 419 23.07 3.42 -27.75
CA LEU A 419 23.99 2.54 -27.04
C LEU A 419 23.30 1.29 -26.46
N SER A 420 22.10 1.45 -25.91
CA SER A 420 21.31 0.33 -25.39
C SER A 420 20.91 -0.65 -26.49
N GLU A 421 20.56 -0.17 -27.68
CA GLU A 421 20.26 -1.04 -28.82
C GLU A 421 21.52 -1.79 -29.29
N ILE A 422 22.71 -1.17 -29.24
CA ILE A 422 23.99 -1.88 -29.51
C ILE A 422 24.19 -3.01 -28.49
N TYR A 423 24.05 -2.71 -27.19
CA TYR A 423 24.21 -3.70 -26.12
C TYR A 423 23.18 -4.84 -26.22
N LYS A 424 21.94 -4.54 -26.61
CA LYS A 424 20.91 -5.55 -26.86
C LYS A 424 21.30 -6.47 -28.02
N ARG A 425 21.73 -5.93 -29.16
CA ARG A 425 22.20 -6.74 -30.30
C ARG A 425 23.44 -7.55 -29.96
N PHE A 426 24.33 -6.97 -29.16
CA PHE A 426 25.51 -7.67 -28.67
C PHE A 426 25.15 -8.81 -27.71
N GLY A 427 24.20 -8.57 -26.79
CA GLY A 427 23.65 -9.60 -25.91
C GLY A 427 22.95 -10.72 -26.70
N ASP A 428 22.16 -10.38 -27.73
CA ASP A 428 21.51 -11.35 -28.62
C ASP A 428 22.53 -12.22 -29.37
N TYR A 429 23.61 -11.61 -29.85
CA TYR A 429 24.72 -12.30 -30.50
C TYR A 429 25.43 -13.28 -29.55
N LEU A 430 25.79 -12.83 -28.35
CA LEU A 430 26.43 -13.67 -27.34
C LEU A 430 25.50 -14.82 -26.90
N TYR A 431 24.20 -14.52 -26.76
CA TYR A 431 23.19 -15.52 -26.45
C TYR A 431 23.09 -16.60 -27.54
N GLN A 432 23.16 -16.22 -28.82
CA GLN A 432 23.19 -17.17 -29.94
C GLN A 432 24.47 -18.01 -29.95
N LYS A 433 25.59 -17.43 -29.51
CA LYS A 433 26.87 -18.14 -29.31
C LYS A 433 26.92 -19.02 -28.06
N SER A 434 25.83 -19.10 -27.29
CA SER A 434 25.75 -19.81 -26.01
C SER A 434 26.64 -19.25 -24.89
N ASP A 435 27.16 -18.03 -25.06
CA ASP A 435 27.82 -17.29 -23.97
C ASP A 435 26.75 -16.50 -23.19
N PHE A 436 26.09 -17.19 -22.27
CA PHE A 436 24.96 -16.64 -21.51
C PHE A 436 25.40 -15.64 -20.44
N GLU A 437 26.57 -15.83 -19.85
CA GLU A 437 27.12 -14.95 -18.82
C GLU A 437 27.53 -13.60 -19.43
N GLY A 438 28.27 -13.65 -20.55
CA GLY A 438 28.59 -12.45 -21.33
C GLY A 438 27.33 -11.75 -21.83
N ALA A 439 26.33 -12.49 -22.30
CA ALA A 439 25.06 -11.92 -22.77
C ALA A 439 24.32 -11.15 -21.67
N VAL A 440 24.22 -11.70 -20.45
CA VAL A 440 23.55 -11.03 -19.33
C VAL A 440 24.25 -9.74 -18.93
N GLN A 441 25.59 -9.72 -18.89
CA GLN A 441 26.35 -8.51 -18.62
C GLN A 441 26.02 -7.38 -19.62
N GLN A 442 25.83 -7.73 -20.89
CA GLN A 442 25.40 -6.74 -21.89
C GLN A 442 23.96 -6.28 -21.68
N TYR A 443 23.03 -7.19 -21.36
CA TYR A 443 21.65 -6.82 -21.06
C TYR A 443 21.53 -5.92 -19.82
N ILE A 444 22.41 -6.06 -18.83
CA ILE A 444 22.46 -5.15 -17.66
C ILE A 444 22.70 -3.70 -18.10
N HIS A 445 23.47 -3.45 -19.17
CA HIS A 445 23.67 -2.10 -19.70
C HIS A 445 22.42 -1.55 -20.42
N THR A 446 21.43 -2.38 -20.74
CA THR A 446 20.18 -1.99 -21.41
C THR A 446 19.03 -1.62 -20.46
N ILE A 447 19.26 -1.72 -19.15
CA ILE A 447 18.25 -1.39 -18.14
C ILE A 447 17.87 0.09 -18.23
N GLY A 448 16.56 0.35 -18.37
CA GLY A 448 15.97 1.70 -18.48
C GLY A 448 15.45 2.04 -19.87
N THR A 449 15.90 1.35 -20.92
CA THR A 449 15.46 1.57 -22.30
C THR A 449 14.75 0.35 -22.89
N VAL A 450 15.26 -0.86 -22.60
CA VAL A 450 14.66 -2.13 -23.05
C VAL A 450 13.74 -2.68 -21.96
N GLN A 451 12.58 -3.21 -22.36
CA GLN A 451 11.64 -3.84 -21.42
C GLN A 451 12.25 -5.08 -20.76
N PRO A 452 12.28 -5.18 -19.41
CA PRO A 452 12.83 -6.33 -18.70
C PRO A 452 12.19 -7.67 -19.08
N SER A 453 10.90 -7.66 -19.46
CA SER A 453 10.15 -8.86 -19.86
C SER A 453 10.76 -9.62 -21.06
N ILE A 454 11.52 -8.95 -21.92
CA ILE A 454 12.21 -9.56 -23.06
C ILE A 454 13.39 -10.41 -22.57
N VAL A 455 14.18 -9.84 -21.65
CA VAL A 455 15.36 -10.51 -21.07
C VAL A 455 14.90 -11.65 -20.16
N VAL A 456 13.91 -11.42 -19.28
CA VAL A 456 13.37 -12.43 -18.37
C VAL A 456 12.87 -13.67 -19.14
N ARG A 457 12.15 -13.48 -20.26
CA ARG A 457 11.69 -14.59 -21.10
C ARG A 457 12.83 -15.41 -21.72
N LYS A 458 13.99 -14.80 -21.98
CA LYS A 458 15.16 -15.51 -22.52
C LYS A 458 15.88 -16.36 -21.47
N PHE A 459 15.84 -15.96 -20.19
CA PHE A 459 16.61 -16.60 -19.12
C PHE A 459 15.76 -17.35 -18.07
N LEU A 460 14.46 -17.58 -18.32
CA LEU A 460 13.55 -18.28 -17.41
C LEU A 460 13.84 -19.80 -17.25
N ASP A 461 14.72 -20.35 -18.08
CA ASP A 461 15.14 -21.76 -18.03
C ASP A 461 15.79 -22.11 -16.67
N ALA A 462 15.46 -23.28 -16.12
CA ALA A 462 15.89 -23.73 -14.80
C ALA A 462 17.43 -23.83 -14.66
N GLN A 463 18.15 -24.09 -15.76
CA GLN A 463 19.62 -24.13 -15.75
C GLN A 463 20.27 -22.73 -15.69
N ARG A 464 19.51 -21.66 -15.89
CA ARG A 464 20.01 -20.28 -16.07
C ARG A 464 19.50 -19.30 -15.02
N ILE A 465 18.93 -19.83 -13.93
CA ILE A 465 18.40 -19.03 -12.83
C ILE A 465 19.48 -18.11 -12.23
N SER A 466 20.74 -18.54 -12.18
CA SER A 466 21.87 -17.69 -11.71
C SER A 466 22.02 -16.42 -12.55
N ASN A 467 22.01 -16.56 -13.88
CA ASN A 467 22.16 -15.46 -14.82
C ASN A 467 20.94 -14.50 -14.77
N LEU A 468 19.73 -15.07 -14.64
CA LEU A 468 18.52 -14.30 -14.42
C LEU A 468 18.56 -13.52 -13.09
N THR A 469 19.08 -14.15 -12.03
CA THR A 469 19.21 -13.54 -10.71
C THR A 469 20.11 -12.31 -10.76
N SER A 470 21.29 -12.40 -11.41
CA SER A 470 22.19 -11.25 -11.57
C SER A 470 21.54 -10.10 -12.34
N TYR A 471 20.75 -10.39 -13.38
CA TYR A 471 20.01 -9.36 -14.10
C TYR A 471 18.94 -8.69 -13.22
N LEU A 472 18.16 -9.47 -12.48
CA LEU A 472 17.11 -8.96 -11.59
C LEU A 472 17.67 -8.17 -10.40
N GLN A 473 18.83 -8.57 -9.87
CA GLN A 473 19.55 -7.83 -8.83
C GLN A 473 19.95 -6.44 -9.30
N GLU A 474 20.55 -6.33 -10.49
CA GLU A 474 20.94 -5.04 -11.09
C GLU A 474 19.72 -4.19 -11.46
N LEU A 475 18.62 -4.82 -11.90
CA LEU A 475 17.36 -4.13 -12.15
C LEU A 475 16.81 -3.49 -10.86
N HIS A 476 16.89 -4.22 -9.74
CA HIS A 476 16.49 -3.74 -8.42
C HIS A 476 17.42 -2.64 -7.89
N ALA A 477 18.74 -2.80 -8.05
CA ALA A 477 19.72 -1.80 -7.62
C ALA A 477 19.53 -0.44 -8.30
N ARG A 478 18.96 -0.42 -9.51
CA ARG A 478 18.63 0.81 -10.25
C ARG A 478 17.23 1.37 -9.94
N GLY A 479 16.43 0.69 -9.13
CA GLY A 479 15.09 1.15 -8.74
C GLY A 479 14.04 1.09 -9.87
N VAL A 480 14.30 0.34 -10.95
CA VAL A 480 13.36 0.18 -12.08
C VAL A 480 12.61 -1.16 -12.01
N ALA A 481 12.68 -1.84 -10.87
CA ALA A 481 12.04 -3.13 -10.65
C ALA A 481 10.55 -2.95 -10.28
N ASN A 482 9.70 -3.79 -10.87
CA ASN A 482 8.28 -3.90 -10.52
C ASN A 482 8.08 -4.97 -9.44
N ALA A 483 6.88 -5.01 -8.86
CA ALA A 483 6.51 -6.00 -7.85
C ALA A 483 6.55 -7.47 -8.32
N ASP A 484 6.31 -7.69 -9.61
CA ASP A 484 6.47 -9.01 -10.21
C ASP A 484 7.94 -9.42 -10.31
N HIS A 485 8.84 -8.47 -10.54
CA HIS A 485 10.28 -8.72 -10.72
C HIS A 485 10.96 -9.04 -9.38
N THR A 486 10.54 -8.37 -8.31
CA THR A 486 11.00 -8.64 -6.94
C THR A 486 10.50 -10.00 -6.44
N THR A 487 9.24 -10.36 -6.72
CA THR A 487 8.68 -11.67 -6.39
C THR A 487 9.38 -12.78 -7.19
N LEU A 488 9.68 -12.54 -8.48
CA LEU A 488 10.46 -13.46 -9.29
C LEU A 488 11.89 -13.62 -8.76
N LEU A 489 12.53 -12.54 -8.31
CA LEU A 489 13.85 -12.57 -7.69
C LEU A 489 13.83 -13.40 -6.39
N LEU A 490 12.81 -13.23 -5.56
CA LEU A 490 12.59 -14.03 -4.35
C LEU A 490 12.50 -15.54 -4.69
N ASN A 491 11.70 -15.88 -5.70
CA ASN A 491 11.58 -17.26 -6.21
C ASN A 491 12.91 -17.80 -6.76
N CYS A 492 13.75 -16.93 -7.33
CA CYS A 492 15.09 -17.33 -7.79
C CYS A 492 16.01 -17.63 -6.60
N TYR A 493 16.02 -16.78 -5.56
CA TYR A 493 16.81 -17.02 -4.35
C TYR A 493 16.42 -18.31 -3.63
N THR A 494 15.13 -18.59 -3.48
CA THR A 494 14.69 -19.83 -2.84
C THR A 494 15.11 -21.07 -3.61
N LYS A 495 15.09 -21.02 -4.95
CA LYS A 495 15.59 -22.10 -5.82
C LYS A 495 17.11 -22.25 -5.78
N LEU A 496 17.86 -21.15 -5.68
CA LEU A 496 19.33 -21.17 -5.58
C LEU A 496 19.85 -21.54 -4.19
N LYS A 497 18.97 -21.57 -3.17
CA LYS A 497 19.30 -21.85 -1.76
C LYS A 497 20.35 -20.88 -1.17
N ASP A 498 20.37 -19.64 -1.64
CA ASP A 498 21.26 -18.59 -1.12
C ASP A 498 20.59 -17.88 0.07
N HIS A 499 20.70 -18.49 1.26
CA HIS A 499 19.98 -18.06 2.46
C HIS A 499 20.37 -16.66 2.95
N ALA A 500 21.67 -16.34 2.90
CA ALA A 500 22.18 -15.07 3.40
C ALA A 500 21.68 -13.89 2.56
N LYS A 501 21.77 -14.01 1.22
CA LYS A 501 21.30 -12.95 0.32
C LYS A 501 19.78 -12.77 0.36
N LEU A 502 19.03 -13.84 0.60
CA LEU A 502 17.58 -13.78 0.76
C LEU A 502 17.19 -12.97 2.01
N ASP A 503 17.83 -13.26 3.14
CA ASP A 503 17.56 -12.57 4.41
C ASP A 503 17.99 -11.10 4.37
N ASP A 504 19.18 -10.82 3.82
CA ASP A 504 19.66 -9.45 3.58
C ASP A 504 18.71 -8.67 2.65
N PHE A 505 18.18 -9.31 1.60
CA PHE A 505 17.25 -8.69 0.67
C PHE A 505 15.91 -8.35 1.32
N ILE A 506 15.36 -9.25 2.13
CA ILE A 506 14.10 -9.03 2.85
C ILE A 506 14.26 -7.87 3.84
N LYS A 507 15.33 -7.88 4.65
CA LYS A 507 15.61 -6.83 5.64
C LYS A 507 15.92 -5.48 4.99
N ALA A 508 16.63 -5.46 3.87
CA ALA A 508 16.95 -4.23 3.15
C ALA A 508 15.71 -3.56 2.56
N ASN A 509 14.80 -4.33 1.94
CA ASN A 509 13.58 -3.81 1.34
C ASN A 509 12.57 -3.33 2.37
N GLU A 510 12.50 -3.99 3.52
CA GLU A 510 11.67 -3.53 4.64
C GLU A 510 12.20 -2.21 5.22
N ARG A 511 13.52 -2.08 5.45
CA ARG A 511 14.12 -0.80 5.88
C ARG A 511 13.82 0.32 4.89
N ALA A 512 13.98 0.04 3.60
CA ALA A 512 13.67 1.02 2.55
C ALA A 512 12.18 1.42 2.55
N SER A 513 11.26 0.47 2.75
CA SER A 513 9.81 0.73 2.84
C SER A 513 9.43 1.51 4.10
N ARG A 514 10.10 1.27 5.24
CA ARG A 514 9.92 2.06 6.47
C ARG A 514 10.38 3.51 6.30
N ASP A 515 11.51 3.72 5.64
CA ASP A 515 12.09 5.05 5.44
C ASP A 515 11.31 5.88 4.40
N SER A 516 10.71 5.24 3.38
CA SER A 516 9.95 5.94 2.33
C SER A 516 8.45 6.03 2.58
N GLY A 517 7.88 5.14 3.40
CA GLY A 517 6.43 5.01 3.58
C GLY A 517 5.69 4.42 2.37
N ASP A 518 6.41 3.95 1.35
CA ASP A 518 5.83 3.32 0.18
C ASP A 518 5.46 1.85 0.46
N PRO A 519 4.38 1.34 -0.17
CA PRO A 519 4.01 -0.07 -0.07
C PRO A 519 5.16 -0.97 -0.52
N LEU A 520 5.26 -2.13 0.14
CA LEU A 520 6.26 -3.15 -0.16
C LEU A 520 6.37 -3.39 -1.68
N PRO A 521 7.60 -3.46 -2.21
CA PRO A 521 7.80 -3.69 -3.63
C PRO A 521 7.57 -5.14 -4.02
N PHE A 522 6.99 -6.02 -3.19
CA PHE A 522 6.66 -7.41 -3.54
C PHE A 522 5.36 -7.85 -2.85
N ASP A 523 4.75 -8.91 -3.39
CA ASP A 523 3.54 -9.50 -2.83
C ASP A 523 3.86 -10.31 -1.55
N LEU A 524 3.41 -9.80 -0.40
CA LEU A 524 3.69 -10.34 0.93
C LEU A 524 3.18 -11.77 1.08
N ASP A 525 1.96 -12.07 0.63
CA ASP A 525 1.34 -13.38 0.79
C ASP A 525 2.05 -14.45 -0.03
N THR A 526 2.45 -14.08 -1.26
CA THR A 526 3.24 -14.95 -2.11
C THR A 526 4.64 -15.15 -1.54
N ALA A 527 5.27 -14.11 -0.97
CA ALA A 527 6.57 -14.21 -0.34
C ALA A 527 6.57 -15.16 0.87
N ILE A 528 5.62 -15.01 1.79
CA ILE A 528 5.46 -15.87 2.96
C ILE A 528 5.23 -17.32 2.52
N ARG A 529 4.32 -17.54 1.57
CA ARG A 529 4.00 -18.88 1.05
C ARG A 529 5.21 -19.56 0.41
N VAL A 530 5.99 -18.83 -0.40
CA VAL A 530 7.19 -19.36 -1.06
C VAL A 530 8.28 -19.68 -0.05
N CYS A 531 8.52 -18.79 0.91
CA CYS A 531 9.48 -19.03 1.99
C CYS A 531 9.09 -20.27 2.81
N ARG A 532 7.81 -20.41 3.15
CA ARG A 532 7.27 -21.58 3.86
C ARG A 532 7.43 -22.88 3.06
N GLN A 533 7.07 -22.90 1.78
CA GLN A 533 7.23 -24.07 0.90
C GLN A 533 8.70 -24.48 0.73
N ALA A 534 9.62 -23.53 0.76
CA ALA A 534 11.05 -23.78 0.66
C ALA A 534 11.70 -24.17 1.99
N GLY A 535 10.95 -24.16 3.11
CA GLY A 535 11.44 -24.48 4.45
C GLY A 535 12.18 -23.32 5.15
N TYR A 536 12.03 -22.09 4.67
CA TYR A 536 12.63 -20.89 5.26
C TYR A 536 11.67 -20.22 6.24
N PHE A 537 11.55 -20.80 7.43
CA PHE A 537 10.64 -20.31 8.46
C PHE A 537 11.09 -19.00 9.11
N GLU A 538 12.40 -18.78 9.33
CA GLU A 538 12.88 -17.55 9.99
C GLU A 538 12.57 -16.27 9.21
N PRO A 539 12.88 -16.14 7.90
CA PRO A 539 12.51 -14.96 7.13
C PRO A 539 10.99 -14.81 6.97
N ALA A 540 10.25 -15.93 6.91
CA ALA A 540 8.79 -15.91 6.82
C ALA A 540 8.15 -15.39 8.12
N LEU A 541 8.64 -15.82 9.29
CA LEU A 541 8.20 -15.32 10.60
C LEU A 541 8.54 -13.84 10.77
N TYR A 542 9.72 -13.42 10.30
CA TYR A 542 10.13 -12.02 10.32
C TYR A 542 9.17 -11.14 9.52
N LEU A 543 8.85 -11.54 8.28
CA LEU A 543 7.88 -10.86 7.43
C LEU A 543 6.48 -10.84 8.06
N ALA A 544 6.02 -11.98 8.57
CA ALA A 544 4.69 -12.08 9.16
C ALA A 544 4.53 -11.17 10.40
N LYS A 545 5.54 -11.16 11.29
CA LYS A 545 5.55 -10.30 12.48
C LYS A 545 5.60 -8.81 12.13
N GLN A 546 6.42 -8.44 11.14
CA GLN A 546 6.64 -7.04 10.81
C GLN A 546 5.44 -6.38 10.10
N TYR A 547 4.74 -7.13 9.25
CA TYR A 547 3.58 -6.64 8.50
C TYR A 547 2.23 -6.95 9.16
N ARG A 548 2.24 -7.38 10.44
CA ARG A 548 1.04 -7.73 11.22
C ARG A 548 0.17 -8.78 10.53
N GLN A 549 0.79 -9.77 9.89
CA GLN A 549 0.12 -10.97 9.37
C GLN A 549 0.09 -12.03 10.47
N ASP A 550 -0.70 -11.75 11.51
CA ASP A 550 -0.71 -12.52 12.75
C ASP A 550 -1.21 -13.96 12.53
N GLU A 551 -2.14 -14.14 11.58
CA GLU A 551 -2.68 -15.45 11.22
C GLU A 551 -1.59 -16.37 10.63
N GLU A 552 -0.79 -15.87 9.68
CA GLU A 552 0.27 -16.66 9.05
C GLU A 552 1.47 -16.87 9.99
N TYR A 553 1.77 -15.91 10.88
CA TYR A 553 2.77 -16.11 11.93
C TYR A 553 2.41 -17.30 12.83
N LEU A 554 1.18 -17.29 13.38
CA LEU A 554 0.71 -18.36 14.26
C LEU A 554 0.59 -19.68 13.52
N ARG A 555 0.16 -19.65 12.26
CA ARG A 555 0.11 -20.84 11.43
C ARG A 555 1.48 -21.49 11.25
N ILE A 556 2.52 -20.72 10.94
CA ILE A 556 3.90 -21.23 10.82
C ILE A 556 4.38 -21.79 12.16
N GLN A 557 4.09 -21.10 13.26
CA GLN A 557 4.56 -21.49 14.59
C GLN A 557 3.87 -22.76 15.11
N VAL A 558 2.57 -22.90 14.87
CA VAL A 558 1.72 -24.03 15.31
C VAL A 558 1.80 -25.23 14.37
N GLU A 559 1.68 -25.03 13.05
CA GLU A 559 1.65 -26.14 12.08
C GLU A 559 3.05 -26.64 11.69
N ASP A 560 4.02 -25.74 11.48
CA ASP A 560 5.31 -26.11 10.87
C ASP A 560 6.46 -26.27 11.89
N ARG A 561 6.57 -25.37 12.89
CA ARG A 561 7.66 -25.40 13.89
C ARG A 561 7.32 -26.14 15.19
N GLY A 562 6.04 -26.17 15.57
CA GLY A 562 5.59 -26.76 16.85
C GLY A 562 6.13 -26.03 18.09
N GLU A 563 6.46 -24.74 17.97
CA GLU A 563 6.98 -23.90 19.05
C GLU A 563 5.81 -23.21 19.78
N TRP A 564 5.01 -24.01 20.48
CA TRP A 564 3.73 -23.60 21.10
C TRP A 564 3.84 -22.45 22.12
N LEU A 565 4.92 -22.41 22.91
CA LEU A 565 5.13 -21.39 23.93
C LEU A 565 5.28 -19.98 23.35
N ASP A 566 5.99 -19.86 22.22
CA ASP A 566 6.21 -18.57 21.57
C ASP A 566 4.95 -18.14 20.80
N ALA A 567 4.13 -19.08 20.34
CA ALA A 567 2.78 -18.79 19.84
C ALA A 567 1.89 -18.19 20.94
N VAL A 568 1.86 -18.78 22.14
CA VAL A 568 1.08 -18.25 23.29
C VAL A 568 1.57 -16.86 23.72
N LYS A 569 2.90 -16.65 23.80
CA LYS A 569 3.47 -15.32 24.10
C LYS A 569 3.12 -14.30 23.02
N PHE A 570 3.19 -14.68 21.76
CA PHE A 570 2.81 -13.80 20.65
C PHE A 570 1.32 -13.45 20.73
N MET A 571 0.44 -14.41 21.03
CA MET A 571 -0.99 -14.15 21.23
C MET A 571 -1.25 -13.19 22.39
N ARG A 572 -0.51 -13.28 23.50
CA ARG A 572 -0.56 -12.29 24.59
C ARG A 572 -0.21 -10.87 24.10
N SER A 573 0.71 -10.74 23.14
CA SER A 573 1.15 -9.45 22.59
C SER A 573 0.21 -8.81 21.56
N LEU A 574 -0.73 -9.57 20.98
CA LEU A 574 -1.67 -9.08 19.95
C LEU A 574 -2.87 -8.28 20.51
N GLY A 575 -3.03 -8.27 21.83
CA GLY A 575 -4.19 -7.68 22.50
C GLY A 575 -5.47 -8.52 22.36
N HIS A 576 -6.57 -8.05 22.97
CA HIS A 576 -7.82 -8.80 23.12
C HIS A 576 -8.45 -9.30 21.81
N VAL A 577 -8.63 -8.40 20.84
CA VAL A 577 -9.37 -8.70 19.59
C VAL A 577 -8.58 -9.67 18.70
N GLY A 578 -7.25 -9.54 18.65
CA GLY A 578 -6.39 -10.43 17.88
C GLY A 578 -6.20 -11.79 18.56
N ALA A 579 -6.14 -11.83 19.89
CA ALA A 579 -6.00 -13.08 20.65
C ALA A 579 -7.26 -13.95 20.53
N GLU A 580 -8.46 -13.37 20.63
CA GLU A 580 -9.75 -14.07 20.55
C GLU A 580 -9.91 -14.86 19.24
N ALA A 581 -9.77 -14.20 18.09
CA ALA A 581 -9.95 -14.83 16.77
C ALA A 581 -8.95 -15.98 16.54
N ASN A 582 -7.73 -15.84 17.06
CA ASN A 582 -6.69 -16.84 16.96
C ASN A 582 -6.87 -17.99 17.97
N LEU A 583 -7.39 -17.72 19.17
CA LEU A 583 -7.76 -18.73 20.15
C LEU A 583 -8.90 -19.62 19.64
N LEU A 584 -9.88 -19.06 18.92
CA LEU A 584 -10.97 -19.87 18.35
C LEU A 584 -10.48 -20.90 17.32
N ARG A 585 -9.39 -20.59 16.59
CA ARG A 585 -8.84 -21.49 15.56
C ARG A 585 -7.80 -22.47 16.12
N TYR A 586 -6.88 -22.00 16.95
CA TYR A 586 -5.75 -22.79 17.44
C TYR A 586 -5.87 -23.22 18.91
N GLY A 587 -6.88 -22.74 19.65
CA GLY A 587 -7.04 -22.96 21.09
C GLY A 587 -7.14 -24.43 21.47
N LYS A 588 -7.85 -25.25 20.69
CA LYS A 588 -7.91 -26.71 20.93
C LYS A 588 -6.54 -27.38 20.79
N ALA A 589 -5.76 -27.01 19.77
CA ALA A 589 -4.43 -27.56 19.55
C ALA A 589 -3.42 -27.10 20.63
N LEU A 590 -3.59 -25.87 21.11
CA LEU A 590 -2.79 -25.30 22.20
C LEU A 590 -3.12 -25.96 23.55
N LEU A 591 -4.40 -26.13 23.89
CA LEU A 591 -4.82 -26.80 25.13
C LEU A 591 -4.38 -28.26 25.21
N ALA A 592 -4.35 -28.98 24.07
CA ALA A 592 -3.88 -30.36 24.03
C ALA A 592 -2.38 -30.52 24.37
N ASN A 593 -1.55 -29.49 24.14
CA ASN A 593 -0.10 -29.54 24.40
C ASN A 593 0.32 -28.74 25.64
N LEU A 594 -0.30 -27.58 25.89
CA LEU A 594 -0.03 -26.64 26.98
C LEU A 594 -1.35 -26.20 27.64
N PRO A 595 -1.96 -27.06 28.48
CA PRO A 595 -3.27 -26.78 29.06
C PRO A 595 -3.25 -25.58 30.02
N GLU A 596 -2.24 -25.46 30.88
CA GLU A 596 -2.19 -24.42 31.92
C GLU A 596 -1.98 -23.01 31.33
N GLU A 597 -0.93 -22.82 30.53
CA GLU A 597 -0.58 -21.51 29.94
C GLU A 597 -1.65 -21.00 28.96
N THR A 598 -2.31 -21.92 28.25
CA THR A 598 -3.40 -21.58 27.33
C THR A 598 -4.68 -21.24 28.10
N THR A 599 -4.96 -21.93 29.21
CA THR A 599 -6.06 -21.57 30.12
C THR A 599 -5.84 -20.18 30.70
N ASP A 600 -4.63 -19.85 31.13
CA ASP A 600 -4.30 -18.52 31.66
C ASP A 600 -4.46 -17.43 30.59
N LEU A 601 -4.04 -17.69 29.35
CA LEU A 601 -4.29 -16.79 28.21
C LEU A 601 -5.81 -16.60 27.96
N MET A 602 -6.61 -17.68 27.99
CA MET A 602 -8.06 -17.58 27.82
C MET A 602 -8.72 -16.80 28.97
N ILE A 603 -8.26 -17.00 30.21
CA ILE A 603 -8.72 -16.22 31.38
C ILE A 603 -8.39 -14.75 31.16
N ASP A 604 -7.17 -14.40 30.75
CA ASP A 604 -6.76 -13.02 30.57
C ASP A 604 -7.59 -12.30 29.48
N VAL A 605 -7.85 -12.99 28.36
CA VAL A 605 -8.69 -12.47 27.26
C VAL A 605 -10.15 -12.29 27.68
N CYS A 606 -10.74 -13.29 28.35
CA CYS A 606 -12.14 -13.25 28.75
C CYS A 606 -12.41 -12.35 29.98
N SER A 607 -11.38 -12.04 30.78
CA SER A 607 -11.49 -11.23 32.00
C SER A 607 -11.29 -9.73 31.77
N GLY A 608 -10.97 -9.30 30.55
CA GLY A 608 -10.77 -7.89 30.22
C GLY A 608 -9.53 -7.24 30.83
N VAL A 609 -8.58 -8.03 31.36
CA VAL A 609 -7.28 -7.52 31.82
C VAL A 609 -6.58 -6.89 30.63
N GLN A 610 -6.18 -5.62 30.73
CA GLN A 610 -5.60 -4.89 29.61
C GLN A 610 -4.27 -5.55 29.21
N LEU A 611 -4.31 -6.44 28.23
CA LEU A 611 -3.13 -7.00 27.59
C LEU A 611 -2.43 -5.82 26.93
N GLU A 612 -1.34 -5.34 27.56
CA GLU A 612 -0.54 -4.24 27.03
C GLU A 612 0.06 -4.72 25.70
N ALA A 613 -0.44 -4.16 24.59
CA ALA A 613 0.27 -4.25 23.34
C ALA A 613 1.62 -3.54 23.55
N GLU A 614 2.74 -4.25 23.45
CA GLU A 614 4.06 -3.62 23.39
C GLU A 614 4.11 -2.74 22.13
N GLU A 615 3.74 -1.46 22.26
CA GLU A 615 4.12 -0.42 21.31
C GLU A 615 5.61 -0.10 21.53
N THR A 616 6.48 -0.88 20.90
CA THR A 616 7.88 -0.48 20.70
C THR A 616 8.10 0.04 19.27
N LEU A 617 7.71 1.32 19.08
CA LEU A 617 8.23 2.44 18.23
C LEU A 617 8.80 2.21 16.80
N PRO A 618 8.89 3.23 15.90
CA PRO A 618 8.37 4.60 15.93
C PRO A 618 7.34 4.91 14.81
N ASP A 619 6.69 6.07 14.94
CA ASP A 619 5.74 6.73 14.04
C ASP A 619 5.71 6.26 12.57
N SER A 620 4.54 5.78 12.14
CA SER A 620 4.15 5.78 10.72
C SER A 620 3.05 6.83 10.51
N PRO A 621 3.15 7.69 9.49
CA PRO A 621 2.19 8.77 9.27
C PRO A 621 0.85 8.21 8.80
N ALA A 622 -0.23 8.83 9.28
CA ALA A 622 -1.61 8.54 8.91
C ALA A 622 -1.85 8.57 7.38
N PRO A 623 -2.82 7.79 6.85
CA PRO A 623 -3.14 7.81 5.44
C PRO A 623 -3.75 9.15 5.06
N SER A 624 -3.02 9.92 4.25
CA SER A 624 -3.52 11.15 3.64
C SER A 624 -4.45 10.81 2.47
N THR A 625 -5.71 11.20 2.61
CA THR A 625 -6.71 11.19 1.53
C THR A 625 -6.35 12.24 0.47
N HIS A 626 -5.71 11.83 -0.62
CA HIS A 626 -5.63 12.63 -1.84
C HIS A 626 -6.68 12.15 -2.86
N LYS A 627 -7.67 13.01 -3.08
CA LYS A 627 -8.61 12.92 -4.21
C LYS A 627 -7.84 13.08 -5.52
N GLY A 628 -7.78 12.01 -6.33
CA GLY A 628 -7.26 12.01 -7.69
C GLY A 628 -8.31 11.52 -8.70
N ARG A 629 -8.50 12.29 -9.78
CA ARG A 629 -9.42 12.05 -10.92
C ARG A 629 -9.27 10.63 -11.54
N PRO A 630 -10.33 10.04 -12.12
CA PRO A 630 -10.19 8.82 -12.89
C PRO A 630 -9.66 9.14 -14.30
N ALA A 631 -8.55 8.54 -14.68
CA ALA A 631 -8.08 8.47 -16.06
C ALA A 631 -8.33 7.06 -16.62
N SER A 632 -9.07 7.05 -17.73
CA SER A 632 -9.43 5.89 -18.54
C SER A 632 -8.23 5.04 -18.96
N SER A 633 -8.29 3.72 -18.72
CA SER A 633 -7.82 2.75 -19.73
C SER A 633 -8.56 1.41 -19.60
N ARG A 634 -9.01 0.93 -20.77
CA ARG A 634 -9.75 -0.32 -20.99
C ARG A 634 -8.84 -1.54 -20.81
N PRO A 635 -9.34 -2.68 -20.30
CA PRO A 635 -8.80 -3.99 -20.63
C PRO A 635 -9.58 -4.65 -21.78
N TYR A 636 -8.86 -5.24 -22.73
CA TYR A 636 -9.39 -6.11 -23.77
C TYR A 636 -9.63 -7.53 -23.21
N LEU A 637 -10.81 -8.05 -23.52
CA LEU A 637 -11.31 -9.45 -23.50
C LEU A 637 -10.30 -10.46 -24.13
N SER A 638 -10.32 -11.80 -23.93
CA SER A 638 -11.26 -12.77 -23.36
C SER A 638 -10.58 -14.16 -23.30
N SER A 639 -10.95 -15.03 -22.36
CA SER A 639 -11.43 -16.40 -22.68
C SER A 639 -12.03 -17.10 -21.44
N ARG A 640 -13.35 -17.29 -21.50
CA ARG A 640 -14.21 -18.24 -20.76
C ARG A 640 -14.86 -19.16 -21.82
N PRO A 641 -15.53 -20.31 -21.54
CA PRO A 641 -16.63 -20.48 -20.56
C PRO A 641 -16.58 -21.86 -19.81
N SER A 642 -17.42 -22.29 -18.86
CA SER A 642 -18.84 -22.14 -18.45
C SER A 642 -18.94 -22.50 -16.93
N SER A 643 -19.98 -22.30 -16.11
CA SER A 643 -21.41 -21.96 -16.26
C SER A 643 -21.98 -21.28 -14.99
N MET A 644 -22.86 -20.30 -15.20
CA MET A 644 -24.05 -19.83 -14.47
C MET A 644 -24.32 -20.23 -13.00
N VAL A 645 -24.62 -19.23 -12.13
CA VAL A 645 -25.97 -18.83 -11.64
C VAL A 645 -25.89 -17.38 -11.07
N MET A 646 -26.91 -16.54 -11.29
CA MET A 646 -27.12 -15.21 -10.67
C MET A 646 -28.20 -15.28 -9.57
N PRO A 647 -28.27 -14.29 -8.65
CA PRO A 647 -29.24 -13.20 -8.84
C PRO A 647 -28.77 -11.78 -8.44
N THR A 648 -29.27 -10.83 -9.24
CA THR A 648 -29.89 -9.52 -8.91
C THR A 648 -29.24 -8.53 -7.93
N ALA A 649 -28.96 -7.34 -8.46
CA ALA A 649 -28.38 -6.18 -7.79
C ALA A 649 -29.40 -5.34 -6.98
N MET A 650 -28.96 -4.81 -5.85
CA MET A 650 -29.48 -3.59 -5.21
C MET A 650 -28.32 -2.67 -4.81
N SER A 651 -28.56 -1.38 -4.96
CA SER A 651 -27.65 -0.22 -4.85
C SER A 651 -27.02 -0.03 -3.46
N PRO A 652 -25.80 0.55 -3.33
CA PRO A 652 -25.23 0.89 -2.03
C PRO A 652 -25.70 2.27 -1.52
N PRO A 653 -25.86 2.48 -0.20
CA PRO A 653 -26.14 3.78 0.43
C PRO A 653 -24.85 4.63 0.60
N PRO A 654 -24.96 5.95 0.90
CA PRO A 654 -23.84 6.90 0.91
C PRO A 654 -22.95 6.79 2.16
N PRO A 655 -21.73 7.39 2.16
CA PRO A 655 -20.74 7.18 3.21
C PRO A 655 -21.10 7.96 4.48
N VAL A 656 -21.22 7.24 5.60
CA VAL A 656 -21.38 7.82 6.94
C VAL A 656 -19.99 8.12 7.51
N HIS A 657 -19.88 9.29 8.12
CA HIS A 657 -18.73 9.78 8.88
C HIS A 657 -18.21 8.73 9.86
N THR A 658 -16.92 8.38 9.77
CA THR A 658 -16.22 7.62 10.81
C THR A 658 -15.91 8.55 11.97
N GLU A 659 -16.87 8.74 12.86
CA GLU A 659 -16.59 9.13 14.24
C GLU A 659 -15.97 7.92 14.96
N LYS A 660 -14.86 8.16 15.67
CA LYS A 660 -14.30 7.23 16.65
C LYS A 660 -15.37 6.92 17.70
N ALA A 661 -15.94 5.72 17.66
CA ALA A 661 -16.59 5.12 18.80
C ALA A 661 -16.48 3.59 18.67
N ALA A 662 -15.83 2.95 19.65
CA ALA A 662 -16.03 1.54 19.93
C ALA A 662 -16.20 1.40 21.44
N PRO A 663 -17.38 0.98 21.94
CA PRO A 663 -17.49 0.45 23.29
C PRO A 663 -16.82 -0.94 23.32
N LYS A 664 -16.04 -1.19 24.38
CA LYS A 664 -15.39 -2.49 24.64
C LYS A 664 -16.48 -3.53 24.92
N CYS A 665 -16.79 -4.41 23.97
CA CYS A 665 -17.61 -5.59 24.24
C CYS A 665 -16.66 -6.78 24.39
N LEU A 666 -16.70 -7.45 25.54
CA LEU A 666 -15.88 -8.63 25.85
C LEU A 666 -16.42 -9.85 25.08
N PRO A 667 -15.56 -10.81 24.71
CA PRO A 667 -16.00 -12.04 24.05
C PRO A 667 -16.99 -12.85 24.88
N SER A 668 -17.86 -13.61 24.20
CA SER A 668 -18.76 -14.55 24.87
C SER A 668 -17.98 -15.75 25.37
N ILE A 669 -18.12 -16.04 26.66
CA ILE A 669 -17.38 -17.11 27.33
C ILE A 669 -17.83 -18.49 26.80
N ARG A 670 -19.06 -18.59 26.30
CA ARG A 670 -19.69 -19.83 25.80
C ARG A 670 -18.96 -20.43 24.58
N GLU A 671 -18.31 -19.60 23.76
CA GLU A 671 -17.57 -20.09 22.58
C GLU A 671 -16.36 -20.95 22.97
N PHE A 672 -15.84 -20.79 24.19
CA PHE A 672 -14.68 -21.51 24.67
C PHE A 672 -15.02 -22.81 25.41
N PHE A 673 -16.28 -23.05 25.77
CA PHE A 673 -16.71 -24.24 26.55
C PHE A 673 -16.34 -25.55 25.83
N ALA A 674 -16.52 -25.59 24.50
CA ALA A 674 -16.22 -26.77 23.69
C ALA A 674 -14.74 -27.16 23.68
N PHE A 675 -13.83 -26.26 24.06
CA PHE A 675 -12.39 -26.55 24.08
C PHE A 675 -11.96 -27.33 25.33
N PHE A 676 -12.70 -27.25 26.43
CA PHE A 676 -12.34 -27.86 27.70
C PHE A 676 -12.98 -29.23 27.97
N ILE A 677 -13.66 -29.82 26.98
CA ILE A 677 -14.34 -31.13 27.12
C ILE A 677 -13.38 -32.21 27.63
N ASP A 678 -12.12 -32.17 27.19
CA ASP A 678 -11.10 -33.16 27.52
C ASP A 678 -10.41 -32.89 28.88
N GLU A 679 -10.59 -31.70 29.49
CA GLU A 679 -9.87 -31.27 30.71
C GLU A 679 -10.79 -30.49 31.69
N PRO A 680 -11.63 -31.17 32.49
CA PRO A 680 -12.65 -30.54 33.33
C PRO A 680 -12.08 -29.70 34.48
N ARG A 681 -10.86 -30.00 34.94
CA ARG A 681 -10.20 -29.25 36.03
C ARG A 681 -9.73 -27.87 35.59
N CYS A 682 -9.17 -27.77 34.38
CA CYS A 682 -8.84 -26.48 33.76
C CYS A 682 -10.10 -25.67 33.46
N PHE A 683 -11.22 -26.34 33.13
CA PHE A 683 -12.49 -25.66 32.91
C PHE A 683 -13.03 -25.00 34.18
N ILE A 684 -12.99 -25.72 35.31
CA ILE A 684 -13.41 -25.16 36.60
C ILE A 684 -12.55 -23.95 36.97
N ARG A 685 -11.22 -24.05 36.84
CA ARG A 685 -10.31 -22.92 37.08
C ARG A 685 -10.60 -21.73 36.17
N PHE A 686 -10.91 -21.98 34.89
CA PHE A 686 -11.29 -20.95 33.92
C PHE A 686 -12.57 -20.21 34.36
N LEU A 687 -13.64 -20.96 34.68
CA LEU A 687 -14.92 -20.40 35.11
C LEU A 687 -14.82 -19.66 36.46
N GLU A 688 -14.06 -20.21 37.41
CA GLU A 688 -13.75 -19.60 38.71
C GLU A 688 -13.02 -18.29 38.58
N ALA A 689 -11.96 -18.29 37.78
CA ALA A 689 -11.14 -17.11 37.56
C ALA A 689 -11.92 -16.01 36.84
N ILE A 690 -12.79 -16.36 35.88
CA ILE A 690 -13.66 -15.39 35.21
C ILE A 690 -14.70 -14.82 36.16
N ALA A 691 -15.36 -15.65 36.98
CA ALA A 691 -16.34 -15.17 37.94
C ALA A 691 -15.73 -14.18 38.93
N TRP A 692 -14.51 -14.46 39.38
CA TRP A 692 -13.75 -13.54 40.22
C TRP A 692 -13.28 -12.29 39.47
N ARG A 693 -12.70 -12.41 38.26
CA ARG A 693 -12.07 -11.26 37.58
C ARG A 693 -13.07 -10.35 36.84
N ARG A 694 -14.12 -10.90 36.23
CA ARG A 694 -15.13 -10.15 35.45
C ARG A 694 -16.25 -9.59 36.32
N TRP A 695 -16.66 -10.31 37.37
CA TRP A 695 -17.78 -9.92 38.23
C TRP A 695 -17.42 -9.67 39.69
N ASN A 696 -16.15 -9.87 40.10
CA ASN A 696 -15.69 -9.73 41.49
C ASN A 696 -16.48 -10.60 42.48
N GLU A 697 -16.95 -11.76 42.03
CA GLU A 697 -17.78 -12.66 42.80
C GLU A 697 -17.00 -13.90 43.23
N LYS A 698 -16.90 -14.12 44.55
CA LYS A 698 -16.44 -15.40 45.09
C LYS A 698 -17.61 -16.38 45.08
N MET A 699 -17.51 -17.41 44.25
CA MET A 699 -18.56 -18.40 44.03
C MET A 699 -18.85 -19.28 45.28
N TRP A 700 -17.87 -19.50 46.17
CA TRP A 700 -18.02 -20.11 47.50
C TRP A 700 -17.12 -19.43 48.53
N GLN A 701 -17.40 -19.68 49.81
CA GLN A 701 -16.52 -19.38 50.94
C GLN A 701 -16.05 -20.71 51.52
N GLU A 702 -14.79 -20.78 51.95
CA GLU A 702 -14.34 -21.86 52.84
C GLU A 702 -14.79 -21.46 54.25
N ASP A 703 -15.63 -22.28 54.89
CA ASP A 703 -15.91 -22.11 56.31
C ASP A 703 -14.59 -22.36 57.08
N ASP A 704 -14.28 -21.49 58.05
CA ASP A 704 -13.03 -21.40 58.84
C ASP A 704 -12.74 -22.65 59.74
N GLY A 705 -12.86 -23.87 59.21
CA GLY A 705 -12.73 -25.12 59.98
C GLY A 705 -11.57 -26.05 59.58
N ASP A 706 -11.02 -25.94 58.36
CA ASP A 706 -10.09 -26.94 57.81
C ASP A 706 -8.69 -26.37 57.47
N GLU A 707 -8.22 -25.32 58.17
CA GLU A 707 -6.91 -24.70 57.91
C GLU A 707 -5.69 -25.48 58.43
N GLU A 708 -5.84 -26.58 59.18
CA GLU A 708 -4.67 -27.22 59.81
C GLU A 708 -4.04 -28.42 59.10
N ASN A 709 -4.60 -28.98 58.01
CA ASN A 709 -4.07 -30.26 57.50
C ASN A 709 -3.76 -30.42 56.01
N ASN A 710 -3.73 -29.36 55.18
CA ASN A 710 -3.22 -29.53 53.80
C ASN A 710 -2.38 -28.34 53.30
N LYS A 711 -1.21 -28.13 53.93
CA LYS A 711 -0.10 -27.36 53.36
C LYS A 711 0.79 -28.27 52.51
N GLN A 712 0.28 -28.76 51.39
CA GLN A 712 1.07 -29.36 50.31
C GLN A 712 0.14 -29.43 49.10
N ASP A 713 0.44 -28.60 48.09
CA ASP A 713 -0.19 -28.49 46.75
C ASP A 713 -0.83 -27.13 46.43
N ALA A 714 -0.15 -26.05 46.79
CA ALA A 714 -0.26 -24.77 46.09
C ALA A 714 0.84 -24.70 45.02
N PRO A 715 0.55 -24.46 43.72
CA PRO A 715 1.57 -24.11 42.75
C PRO A 715 2.07 -22.68 43.03
N ASP A 716 3.31 -22.60 43.48
CA ASP A 716 4.15 -21.41 43.60
C ASP A 716 4.28 -20.69 42.24
N SER A 717 3.39 -19.75 41.91
CA SER A 717 3.57 -18.78 40.81
C SER A 717 2.68 -17.52 40.94
N LEU A 718 2.37 -17.07 42.16
CA LEU A 718 1.80 -15.74 42.43
C LEU A 718 2.77 -14.88 43.24
N ALA A 719 4.06 -14.98 42.91
CA ALA A 719 5.11 -14.22 43.56
C ALA A 719 5.09 -12.75 43.11
N ARG A 720 5.30 -11.86 44.08
CA ARG A 720 6.00 -10.57 43.91
C ARG A 720 5.32 -9.56 42.99
N ILE A 721 4.71 -8.54 43.60
CA ILE A 721 5.22 -7.16 43.65
C ILE A 721 4.44 -6.44 44.76
N SER A 722 4.97 -6.50 45.99
CA SER A 722 4.66 -5.54 47.05
C SER A 722 6.00 -4.97 47.51
N SER A 723 6.23 -3.72 47.13
CA SER A 723 7.35 -2.82 47.43
C SER A 723 7.44 -1.93 46.19
N VAL A 724 6.80 -0.77 46.14
CA VAL A 724 7.24 0.45 46.85
C VAL A 724 6.03 1.32 47.15
N MET A 725 5.80 1.59 48.44
CA MET A 725 5.03 2.77 48.88
C MET A 725 6.00 3.89 49.22
N THR A 726 5.88 5.05 48.56
CA THR A 726 6.04 6.36 49.20
C THR A 726 5.18 7.41 48.50
N GLN A 727 4.24 7.95 49.30
CA GLN A 727 3.64 9.29 49.26
C GLN A 727 2.86 9.71 48.00
N ASP A 728 1.52 9.75 48.10
CA ASP A 728 0.86 10.97 48.56
C ASP A 728 -0.61 10.75 48.92
N LYS A 729 -1.01 11.30 50.06
CA LYS A 729 -2.41 11.40 50.50
C LYS A 729 -3.05 12.61 49.81
N LYS A 730 -4.11 12.41 49.02
CA LYS A 730 -5.24 13.36 48.95
C LYS A 730 -6.45 12.80 48.19
N ARG A 731 -7.58 12.86 48.90
CA ARG A 731 -8.98 12.87 48.47
C ARG A 731 -9.63 11.53 48.14
N ASP A 732 -10.40 11.05 49.12
CA ASP A 732 -11.70 10.45 48.91
C ASP A 732 -12.49 11.27 47.87
N GLU A 733 -12.78 10.65 46.74
CA GLU A 733 -13.93 10.96 45.89
C GLU A 733 -14.37 9.67 45.21
N VAL A 734 -15.57 9.23 45.55
CA VAL A 734 -16.28 8.09 45.00
C VAL A 734 -16.46 8.30 43.49
N VAL A 735 -15.76 7.54 42.66
CA VAL A 735 -16.06 7.42 41.23
C VAL A 735 -16.68 6.06 41.01
N ALA A 736 -17.99 6.06 40.76
CA ALA A 736 -18.74 4.91 40.31
C ALA A 736 -18.08 4.36 39.03
N HIS A 737 -17.58 3.12 39.09
CA HIS A 737 -17.28 2.37 37.88
C HIS A 737 -18.60 2.06 37.17
N GLU A 738 -18.87 2.72 36.05
CA GLU A 738 -19.95 2.36 35.12
C GLU A 738 -19.71 0.93 34.62
N SER A 739 -20.43 -0.02 35.21
CA SER A 739 -20.54 -1.39 34.73
C SER A 739 -21.26 -1.39 33.38
N THR A 740 -20.53 -1.65 32.31
CA THR A 740 -21.08 -1.78 30.96
C THR A 740 -21.78 -3.14 30.83
N THR A 741 -23.00 -3.26 31.34
CA THR A 741 -23.79 -4.50 31.27
C THR A 741 -24.60 -4.55 29.98
N GLY A 742 -24.24 -5.45 29.07
CA GLY A 742 -25.08 -5.86 27.94
C GLY A 742 -25.91 -7.12 28.28
N PRO A 743 -26.98 -7.42 27.53
CA PRO A 743 -27.81 -8.61 27.77
C PRO A 743 -27.06 -9.95 27.60
N SER A 744 -26.02 -10.00 26.76
CA SER A 744 -25.16 -11.20 26.62
C SER A 744 -24.37 -11.53 27.89
N ASP A 745 -24.04 -10.53 28.72
CA ASP A 745 -23.27 -10.74 29.95
C ASP A 745 -24.13 -11.41 31.04
N GLU A 746 -25.44 -11.16 31.05
CA GLU A 746 -26.36 -11.85 31.94
C GLU A 746 -26.56 -13.31 31.52
N GLU A 747 -26.71 -13.59 30.22
CA GLU A 747 -26.81 -14.95 29.70
C GLU A 747 -25.51 -15.75 29.91
N ASP A 748 -24.36 -15.14 29.64
CA ASP A 748 -23.05 -15.76 29.88
C ASP A 748 -22.85 -16.01 31.37
N ARG A 749 -23.30 -15.09 32.24
CA ARG A 749 -23.31 -15.29 33.68
C ARG A 749 -24.21 -16.46 34.07
N GLU A 750 -25.46 -16.51 33.62
CA GLU A 750 -26.37 -17.62 33.89
C GLU A 750 -25.79 -18.96 33.42
N ALA A 751 -25.15 -18.99 32.24
CA ALA A 751 -24.48 -20.17 31.70
C ALA A 751 -23.27 -20.59 32.54
N VAL A 752 -22.42 -19.65 33.00
CA VAL A 752 -21.30 -19.96 33.90
C VAL A 752 -21.83 -20.59 35.20
N TRP A 753 -22.87 -20.02 35.80
CA TRP A 753 -23.46 -20.55 37.04
C TRP A 753 -24.07 -21.94 36.86
N GLY A 754 -24.83 -22.17 35.78
CA GLY A 754 -25.40 -23.48 35.47
C GLY A 754 -24.35 -24.54 35.16
N THR A 755 -23.34 -24.20 34.35
CA THR A 755 -22.26 -25.13 33.98
C THR A 755 -21.36 -25.44 35.16
N LEU A 756 -21.09 -24.48 36.04
CA LEU A 756 -20.31 -24.70 37.25
C LEU A 756 -21.04 -25.62 38.24
N LEU A 757 -22.36 -25.47 38.37
CA LEU A 757 -23.21 -26.37 39.15
C LEU A 757 -23.17 -27.81 38.60
N GLU A 758 -23.31 -27.95 37.28
CA GLU A 758 -23.21 -29.24 36.59
C GLU A 758 -21.83 -29.88 36.80
N LEU A 759 -20.74 -29.13 36.63
CA LEU A 759 -19.37 -29.63 36.83
C LEU A 759 -19.11 -30.03 38.28
N TYR A 760 -19.57 -29.27 39.28
CA TYR A 760 -19.42 -29.67 40.67
C TYR A 760 -20.18 -30.94 41.00
N LEU A 761 -21.42 -31.05 40.53
CA LEU A 761 -22.22 -32.23 40.80
C LEU A 761 -21.76 -33.45 40.00
N ALA A 762 -21.27 -33.26 38.77
CA ALA A 762 -20.67 -34.30 37.93
C ALA A 762 -19.37 -34.84 38.53
N ILE A 763 -18.45 -33.98 38.99
CA ILE A 763 -17.22 -34.41 39.65
C ILE A 763 -17.51 -34.99 41.04
N SER A 764 -18.58 -34.54 41.72
CA SER A 764 -19.03 -35.14 43.00
C SER A 764 -19.58 -36.58 42.87
N ALA A 765 -19.69 -37.11 41.65
CA ALA A 765 -20.00 -38.52 41.42
C ALA A 765 -18.84 -39.46 41.81
N GLU A 766 -17.62 -38.94 41.99
CA GLU A 766 -16.47 -39.68 42.50
C GLU A 766 -16.61 -39.93 44.03
N ILE A 767 -16.22 -41.11 44.51
CA ILE A 767 -16.42 -41.53 45.92
C ILE A 767 -15.32 -40.90 46.81
N GLY A 768 -15.67 -40.06 47.79
CA GLY A 768 -14.72 -39.57 48.81
C GLY A 768 -15.09 -38.22 49.45
N GLU A 769 -14.17 -37.62 50.24
CA GLU A 769 -14.31 -36.28 50.85
C GLU A 769 -14.48 -35.15 49.81
N GLU A 770 -13.97 -35.36 48.60
CA GLU A 770 -14.12 -34.43 47.48
C GLU A 770 -15.59 -34.24 47.07
N ARG A 771 -16.41 -35.29 47.19
CA ARG A 771 -17.86 -35.23 46.94
C ARG A 771 -18.55 -34.26 47.88
N GLU A 772 -18.22 -34.33 49.16
CA GLU A 772 -18.82 -33.45 50.17
C GLU A 772 -18.30 -32.01 50.02
N ARG A 773 -17.03 -31.84 49.65
CA ARG A 773 -16.47 -30.51 49.34
C ARG A 773 -17.17 -29.88 48.14
N MET A 774 -17.32 -30.60 47.04
CA MET A 774 -17.97 -30.09 45.82
C MET A 774 -19.47 -29.85 46.02
N ARG A 775 -20.16 -30.69 46.79
CA ARG A 775 -21.58 -30.47 47.15
C ARG A 775 -21.78 -29.27 48.07
N ARG A 776 -20.88 -29.03 49.02
CA ARG A 776 -20.87 -27.80 49.83
C ARG A 776 -20.66 -26.56 48.95
N ARG A 777 -19.73 -26.61 47.99
CA ARG A 777 -19.51 -25.54 47.01
C ARG A 777 -20.76 -25.32 46.13
N ALA A 778 -21.39 -26.39 45.65
CA ALA A 778 -22.64 -26.32 44.88
C ALA A 778 -23.81 -25.74 45.69
N LEU A 779 -23.93 -26.07 46.99
CA LEU A 779 -24.94 -25.48 47.86
C LEU A 779 -24.69 -23.98 48.11
N SER A 780 -23.44 -23.60 48.35
CA SER A 780 -23.03 -22.20 48.51
C SER A 780 -23.33 -21.40 47.23
N LEU A 781 -23.07 -22.00 46.07
CA LEU A 781 -23.40 -21.45 44.76
C LEU A 781 -24.92 -21.23 44.64
N LEU A 782 -25.75 -22.26 44.88
CA LEU A 782 -27.21 -22.09 44.78
C LEU A 782 -27.79 -21.04 45.74
N ARG A 783 -27.23 -20.93 46.96
CA ARG A 783 -27.64 -19.91 47.94
C ARG A 783 -27.29 -18.50 47.47
N LYS A 784 -26.05 -18.27 47.06
CA LYS A 784 -25.59 -16.96 46.56
C LYS A 784 -26.26 -16.57 45.25
N GLY A 785 -26.49 -17.54 44.36
CA GLY A 785 -27.21 -17.32 43.10
C GLY A 785 -28.67 -16.94 43.30
N ALA A 786 -29.22 -17.22 44.49
CA ALA A 786 -30.54 -16.82 44.93
C ALA A 786 -30.58 -15.49 45.73
N GLU A 787 -29.43 -14.85 45.99
CA GLU A 787 -29.35 -13.54 46.64
C GLU A 787 -29.55 -12.43 45.59
N GLY A 788 -30.80 -12.00 45.37
CA GLY A 788 -31.15 -10.92 44.45
C GLY A 788 -32.62 -10.93 44.00
N SER A 789 -33.05 -9.92 43.24
CA SER A 789 -34.41 -9.83 42.66
C SER A 789 -34.62 -10.74 41.43
N LYS A 790 -33.53 -11.18 40.79
CA LYS A 790 -33.52 -12.11 39.66
C LYS A 790 -32.52 -13.24 39.97
N LEU A 791 -32.95 -14.49 39.82
CA LEU A 791 -32.08 -15.67 39.99
C LEU A 791 -30.93 -15.61 38.99
N ARG A 792 -29.71 -15.91 39.44
CA ARG A 792 -28.49 -15.88 38.60
C ARG A 792 -28.26 -17.16 37.79
N TYR A 793 -29.19 -18.11 37.86
CA TYR A 793 -29.19 -19.36 37.11
C TYR A 793 -30.60 -19.62 36.58
N GLU A 794 -30.69 -20.38 35.49
CA GLU A 794 -31.98 -20.82 34.97
C GLU A 794 -32.56 -21.90 35.91
N PRO A 795 -33.73 -21.67 36.52
CA PRO A 795 -34.21 -22.52 37.62
C PRO A 795 -34.59 -23.94 37.18
N THR A 796 -35.10 -24.13 35.97
CA THR A 796 -35.53 -25.46 35.50
C THR A 796 -34.34 -26.36 35.21
N GLN A 797 -33.27 -25.82 34.61
CA GLN A 797 -31.99 -26.49 34.39
C GLN A 797 -31.32 -26.83 35.71
N ALA A 798 -31.24 -25.87 36.65
CA ALA A 798 -30.66 -26.12 37.97
C ALA A 798 -31.42 -27.24 38.70
N LEU A 799 -32.76 -27.28 38.58
CA LEU A 799 -33.59 -28.31 39.16
C LEU A 799 -33.35 -29.68 38.51
N ILE A 800 -33.27 -29.76 37.18
CA ILE A 800 -32.96 -31.00 36.45
C ILE A 800 -31.59 -31.53 36.88
N VAL A 801 -30.56 -30.67 36.96
CA VAL A 801 -29.23 -31.07 37.42
C VAL A 801 -29.26 -31.56 38.87
N CYS A 802 -30.02 -30.89 39.76
CA CYS A 802 -30.14 -31.34 41.14
C CYS A 802 -30.93 -32.67 41.26
N LEU A 803 -31.98 -32.87 40.47
CA LEU A 803 -32.78 -34.10 40.43
C LEU A 803 -31.99 -35.28 39.84
N THR A 804 -31.22 -35.06 38.78
CA THR A 804 -30.39 -36.11 38.15
C THR A 804 -29.27 -36.61 39.07
N HIS A 805 -28.79 -35.77 39.99
CA HIS A 805 -27.74 -36.11 40.96
C HIS A 805 -28.24 -36.37 42.40
N ASP A 806 -29.56 -36.48 42.61
CA ASP A 806 -30.22 -36.66 43.93
C ASP A 806 -29.76 -35.66 45.00
N PHE A 807 -29.60 -34.39 44.63
CA PHE A 807 -29.14 -33.33 45.53
C PHE A 807 -30.29 -32.67 46.31
N VAL A 808 -30.82 -33.39 47.31
CA VAL A 808 -32.02 -33.00 48.10
C VAL A 808 -31.98 -31.56 48.66
N PRO A 809 -30.87 -31.07 49.28
CA PRO A 809 -30.83 -29.71 49.81
C PRO A 809 -30.96 -28.62 48.72
N GLY A 810 -30.45 -28.89 47.52
CA GLY A 810 -30.59 -27.98 46.36
C GLY A 810 -32.00 -28.01 45.77
N ILE A 811 -32.60 -29.19 45.64
CA ILE A 811 -33.98 -29.35 45.15
C ILE A 811 -34.96 -28.57 46.04
N MET A 812 -34.84 -28.71 47.35
CA MET A 812 -35.72 -28.01 48.30
C MET A 812 -35.56 -26.49 48.23
N LEU A 813 -34.33 -26.00 48.13
CA LEU A 813 -34.06 -24.58 47.98
C LEU A 813 -34.66 -24.03 46.68
N LEU A 814 -34.56 -24.78 45.57
CA LEU A 814 -35.10 -24.39 44.28
C LEU A 814 -36.62 -24.37 44.26
N TYR A 815 -37.26 -25.40 44.83
CA TYR A 815 -38.73 -25.46 44.92
C TYR A 815 -39.30 -24.35 45.80
N ASP A 816 -38.68 -24.06 46.95
CA ASP A 816 -39.07 -22.95 47.83
C ASP A 816 -39.02 -21.61 47.09
N ARG A 817 -37.94 -21.37 46.32
CA ARG A 817 -37.76 -20.12 45.57
C ARG A 817 -38.66 -19.98 44.35
N LEU A 818 -38.98 -21.08 43.68
CA LEU A 818 -39.88 -21.07 42.54
C LEU A 818 -41.36 -20.92 42.92
N GLY A 819 -41.67 -20.95 44.22
CA GLY A 819 -43.06 -20.93 44.70
C GLY A 819 -43.83 -22.18 44.28
N MET A 820 -43.13 -23.26 43.91
CA MET A 820 -43.72 -24.54 43.53
C MET A 820 -44.05 -25.35 44.78
N VAL A 821 -44.87 -24.76 45.65
CA VAL A 821 -45.18 -25.33 46.97
C VAL A 821 -45.97 -26.63 46.83
N GLU A 822 -46.78 -26.78 45.78
CA GLU A 822 -47.43 -28.06 45.47
C GLU A 822 -46.41 -29.18 45.24
N ASP A 823 -45.33 -28.88 44.51
CA ASP A 823 -44.29 -29.85 44.20
C ASP A 823 -43.40 -30.14 45.41
N ILE A 824 -43.17 -29.18 46.30
CA ILE A 824 -42.57 -29.43 47.62
C ILE A 824 -43.41 -30.45 48.40
N MET A 825 -44.72 -30.21 48.45
CA MET A 825 -45.65 -31.09 49.17
C MET A 825 -45.70 -32.48 48.53
N ARG A 826 -45.80 -32.58 47.20
CA ARG A 826 -45.77 -33.86 46.48
C ARG A 826 -44.44 -34.60 46.64
N PHE A 827 -43.31 -33.89 46.61
CA PHE A 827 -41.99 -34.47 46.79
C PHE A 827 -41.84 -35.11 48.17
N TRP A 828 -42.26 -34.40 49.24
CA TRP A 828 -42.25 -34.98 50.59
C TRP A 828 -43.27 -36.11 50.75
N ILE A 829 -44.44 -36.04 50.10
CA ILE A 829 -45.43 -37.14 50.09
C ILE A 829 -44.86 -38.39 49.41
N GLU A 830 -44.24 -38.27 48.24
CA GLU A 830 -43.63 -39.40 47.51
C GLU A 830 -42.50 -40.05 48.31
N ARG A 831 -41.70 -39.26 49.03
CA ARG A 831 -40.64 -39.75 49.92
C ARG A 831 -41.17 -40.33 51.24
N ALA A 832 -42.30 -39.82 51.74
CA ALA A 832 -42.98 -40.32 52.94
C ALA A 832 -43.74 -41.62 52.69
N GLU A 833 -44.11 -41.90 51.44
CA GLU A 833 -44.68 -43.18 51.00
C GLU A 833 -43.61 -44.29 50.81
N GLY A 834 -42.32 -43.93 50.80
CA GLY A 834 -41.18 -44.86 50.72
C GLY A 834 -40.84 -45.56 52.06
N GLU A 835 -40.10 -46.67 52.00
CA GLU A 835 -39.70 -47.48 53.19
C GLU A 835 -38.43 -46.97 53.90
N ASP A 836 -37.92 -45.79 53.53
CA ASP A 836 -36.63 -45.28 54.01
C ASP A 836 -36.71 -44.63 55.40
N PRO A 837 -35.62 -44.66 56.21
CA PRO A 837 -35.55 -43.95 57.50
C PRO A 837 -35.69 -42.42 57.37
N GLU A 838 -35.57 -41.87 56.15
CA GLU A 838 -35.87 -40.45 55.83
C GLU A 838 -37.38 -40.14 55.76
N ALA A 839 -38.26 -41.16 55.77
CA ALA A 839 -39.70 -40.99 55.63
C ALA A 839 -40.35 -40.31 56.85
N GLU A 840 -39.86 -40.57 58.06
CA GLU A 840 -40.34 -39.89 59.27
C GLU A 840 -40.00 -38.39 59.24
N GLU A 841 -38.80 -38.05 58.76
CA GLU A 841 -38.36 -36.65 58.58
C GLU A 841 -39.18 -35.96 57.48
N ALA A 842 -39.54 -36.69 56.42
CA ALA A 842 -40.42 -36.21 55.35
C ALA A 842 -41.83 -35.87 55.86
N GLN A 843 -42.42 -36.72 56.71
CA GLN A 843 -43.75 -36.48 57.28
C GLN A 843 -43.82 -35.22 58.16
N ALA A 844 -42.80 -34.97 58.97
CA ALA A 844 -42.71 -33.74 59.76
C ALA A 844 -42.66 -32.49 58.87
N LYS A 845 -41.91 -32.56 57.76
CA LYS A 845 -41.79 -31.45 56.80
C LYS A 845 -43.08 -31.19 56.00
N ILE A 846 -43.98 -32.18 55.85
CA ILE A 846 -45.32 -31.98 55.24
C ILE A 846 -46.18 -31.03 56.10
N PHE A 847 -46.17 -31.20 57.43
CA PHE A 847 -46.92 -30.31 58.31
C PHE A 847 -46.29 -28.92 58.41
N GLU A 848 -44.96 -28.85 58.46
CA GLU A 848 -44.23 -27.57 58.45
C GLU A 848 -44.51 -26.77 57.17
N THR A 849 -44.64 -27.44 56.03
CA THR A 849 -44.96 -26.79 54.74
C THR A 849 -46.43 -26.33 54.67
N LEU A 850 -47.37 -27.08 55.25
CA LEU A 850 -48.76 -26.64 55.40
C LEU A 850 -48.90 -25.41 56.32
N GLU A 851 -48.16 -25.38 57.42
CA GLU A 851 -48.18 -24.23 58.34
C GLU A 851 -47.52 -22.99 57.74
N LYS A 852 -46.46 -23.17 56.94
CA LYS A 852 -45.70 -22.05 56.36
C LYS A 852 -46.36 -21.44 55.13
N TYR A 853 -46.99 -22.25 54.27
CA TYR A 853 -47.52 -21.78 52.98
C TYR A 853 -49.04 -21.97 52.81
N GLY A 854 -49.70 -22.62 53.77
CA GLY A 854 -51.14 -22.87 53.72
C GLY A 854 -51.97 -21.59 53.66
N ASP A 855 -51.50 -20.48 54.22
CA ASP A 855 -52.23 -19.22 54.16
C ASP A 855 -52.22 -18.59 52.75
N ASP A 856 -51.11 -18.71 52.03
CA ASP A 856 -50.93 -18.05 50.73
C ASP A 856 -51.38 -18.93 49.54
N HIS A 857 -51.36 -20.26 49.71
CA HIS A 857 -51.71 -21.23 48.66
C HIS A 857 -52.85 -22.16 49.06
N PRO A 858 -54.12 -21.75 48.82
CA PRO A 858 -55.33 -22.54 49.07
C PRO A 858 -55.36 -23.93 48.41
N GLU A 859 -54.60 -24.13 47.34
CA GLU A 859 -54.53 -25.35 46.53
C GLU A 859 -53.81 -26.52 47.23
N LEU A 860 -53.00 -26.21 48.26
CA LEU A 860 -52.31 -27.20 49.09
C LEU A 860 -53.28 -27.99 49.97
N TYR A 861 -54.36 -27.35 50.45
CA TYR A 861 -55.34 -28.01 51.30
C TYR A 861 -56.03 -29.19 50.61
N PRO A 862 -56.50 -29.11 49.35
CA PRO A 862 -56.97 -30.27 48.60
C PRO A 862 -55.96 -31.42 48.47
N ILE A 863 -54.67 -31.12 48.29
CA ILE A 863 -53.60 -32.13 48.12
C ILE A 863 -53.30 -32.81 49.47
N ALA A 864 -53.13 -32.00 50.52
CA ALA A 864 -52.98 -32.48 51.89
C ALA A 864 -54.22 -33.26 52.35
N LEU A 865 -55.44 -32.81 52.04
CA LEU A 865 -56.69 -33.53 52.32
C LEU A 865 -56.74 -34.88 51.63
N ARG A 866 -56.25 -35.00 50.39
CA ARG A 866 -56.17 -36.29 49.68
C ARG A 866 -55.15 -37.22 50.35
N TYR A 867 -53.99 -36.72 50.77
CA TYR A 867 -52.99 -37.49 51.50
C TYR A 867 -53.49 -37.94 52.89
N LEU A 868 -54.10 -37.02 53.65
CA LEU A 868 -54.71 -37.29 54.96
C LEU A 868 -55.91 -38.24 54.86
N ALA A 869 -56.63 -38.22 53.75
CA ALA A 869 -57.73 -39.14 53.49
C ALA A 869 -57.24 -40.53 53.06
N SER A 870 -56.14 -40.64 52.32
CA SER A 870 -55.65 -41.89 51.70
C SER A 870 -54.68 -42.70 52.55
N SER A 871 -53.92 -42.08 53.46
CA SER A 871 -52.98 -42.80 54.33
C SER A 871 -53.73 -43.55 55.46
N PRO A 872 -53.62 -44.90 55.54
CA PRO A 872 -54.02 -45.61 56.74
C PRO A 872 -52.94 -45.35 57.79
N ILE A 873 -53.24 -44.45 58.73
CA ILE A 873 -52.38 -44.18 59.88
C ILE A 873 -52.03 -45.53 60.54
N THR A 874 -50.77 -45.95 60.41
CA THR A 874 -50.22 -47.07 61.15
C THR A 874 -50.27 -46.72 62.63
N LEU A 875 -51.26 -47.30 63.29
CA LEU A 875 -51.42 -47.35 64.72
C LEU A 875 -50.10 -47.79 65.38
N HIS A 876 -49.36 -46.85 65.97
CA HIS A 876 -48.62 -47.15 67.18
C HIS A 876 -49.45 -46.63 68.38
N PRO A 877 -49.97 -47.55 69.22
CA PRO A 877 -50.80 -47.20 70.35
C PRO A 877 -49.90 -46.80 71.51
N ASP A 878 -49.50 -45.54 71.57
CA ASP A 878 -49.08 -44.86 72.80
C ASP A 878 -48.80 -43.40 72.44
N HIS A 879 -49.82 -42.54 72.62
CA HIS A 879 -49.81 -41.09 72.87
C HIS A 879 -51.05 -40.41 72.24
N GLY A 880 -52.04 -40.12 73.08
CA GLY A 880 -52.95 -38.96 72.98
C GLY A 880 -53.80 -38.79 71.73
N SER A 881 -55.02 -39.33 71.77
CA SER A 881 -56.10 -39.18 70.79
C SER A 881 -56.73 -37.77 70.72
N GLN A 882 -55.94 -36.70 70.50
CA GLN A 882 -56.47 -35.33 70.33
C GLN A 882 -55.84 -34.50 69.20
N ASP A 883 -54.59 -34.73 68.80
CA ASP A 883 -53.95 -33.82 67.81
C ASP A 883 -54.36 -34.10 66.36
N GLN A 884 -54.75 -35.33 66.03
CA GLN A 884 -55.03 -35.76 64.64
C GLN A 884 -56.44 -35.41 64.13
N GLN A 885 -57.46 -35.42 64.99
CA GLN A 885 -58.77 -34.82 64.66
C GLN A 885 -58.66 -33.30 64.49
N SER A 886 -57.73 -32.67 65.23
CA SER A 886 -57.50 -31.22 65.15
C SER A 886 -56.93 -30.79 63.81
N GLY A 887 -56.06 -31.57 63.17
CA GLY A 887 -55.43 -31.20 61.89
C GLY A 887 -56.43 -31.17 60.72
N LEU A 888 -57.30 -32.18 60.63
CA LEU A 888 -58.35 -32.24 59.61
C LEU A 888 -59.45 -31.20 59.85
N GLU A 889 -59.87 -31.00 61.11
CA GLU A 889 -60.86 -29.99 61.48
C GLU A 889 -60.35 -28.56 61.25
N LYS A 890 -59.06 -28.28 61.55
CA LYS A 890 -58.41 -26.99 61.25
C LYS A 890 -58.35 -26.74 59.75
N ALA A 891 -57.92 -27.73 58.95
CA ALA A 891 -57.91 -27.61 57.50
C ALA A 891 -59.32 -27.37 56.92
N LEU A 892 -60.35 -28.07 57.41
CA LEU A 892 -61.74 -27.88 56.98
C LEU A 892 -62.33 -26.52 57.41
N ALA A 893 -61.97 -26.02 58.59
CA ALA A 893 -62.39 -24.69 59.06
C ALA A 893 -61.76 -23.56 58.23
N GLU A 894 -60.49 -23.70 57.83
CA GLU A 894 -59.80 -22.73 56.99
C GLU A 894 -60.32 -22.74 55.54
N ILE A 895 -60.76 -23.91 55.05
CA ILE A 895 -61.46 -24.03 53.76
C ILE A 895 -62.81 -23.32 53.76
N ASP A 896 -63.54 -23.34 54.89
CA ASP A 896 -64.82 -22.62 55.03
C ASP A 896 -64.64 -21.11 55.11
N SER A 897 -63.71 -20.64 55.96
CA SER A 897 -63.45 -19.22 56.13
C SER A 897 -63.02 -18.55 54.82
N ARG A 898 -62.27 -19.26 53.98
CA ARG A 898 -61.72 -18.76 52.72
C ARG A 898 -62.51 -19.17 51.46
N LYS A 899 -63.60 -19.93 51.60
CA LYS A 899 -64.44 -20.46 50.50
C LYS A 899 -63.62 -21.13 49.37
N ILE A 900 -62.63 -21.95 49.75
CA ILE A 900 -61.63 -22.49 48.81
C ILE A 900 -62.23 -23.54 47.85
N LEU A 901 -63.08 -24.42 48.37
CA LEU A 901 -63.71 -25.50 47.59
C LEU A 901 -65.22 -25.30 47.54
N SER A 902 -65.84 -25.75 46.44
CA SER A 902 -67.29 -25.88 46.42
C SER A 902 -67.70 -27.06 47.32
N PRO A 903 -68.89 -27.01 47.93
CA PRO A 903 -69.33 -28.12 48.78
C PRO A 903 -69.54 -29.44 48.05
N ILE A 904 -69.71 -29.39 46.72
CA ILE A 904 -69.81 -30.57 45.87
C ILE A 904 -68.42 -31.20 45.71
N ASP A 905 -67.40 -30.38 45.44
CA ASP A 905 -66.02 -30.84 45.24
C ASP A 905 -65.42 -31.41 46.53
N LEU A 906 -65.74 -30.80 47.68
CA LEU A 906 -65.28 -31.26 48.99
C LEU A 906 -65.85 -32.64 49.35
N ILE A 907 -67.13 -32.89 49.03
CA ILE A 907 -67.74 -34.22 49.19
C ILE A 907 -67.15 -35.23 48.22
N GLU A 908 -66.91 -34.83 46.97
CA GLU A 908 -66.33 -35.71 45.95
C GLU A 908 -64.93 -36.20 46.36
N ILE A 909 -64.07 -35.32 46.88
CA ILE A 909 -62.71 -35.68 47.32
C ILE A 909 -62.76 -36.66 48.49
N LEU A 910 -63.63 -36.44 49.48
CA LEU A 910 -63.77 -37.31 50.66
C LEU A 910 -64.50 -38.62 50.36
N SER A 911 -65.27 -38.68 49.28
CA SER A 911 -66.05 -39.85 48.86
C SER A 911 -65.27 -40.85 48.00
N LYS A 912 -63.99 -40.59 47.68
CA LYS A 912 -63.16 -41.52 46.89
C LYS A 912 -62.83 -42.80 47.68
N PRO A 913 -62.74 -43.98 47.02
CA PRO A 913 -62.49 -45.25 47.71
C PRO A 913 -61.09 -45.27 48.34
N GLY A 914 -61.04 -45.44 49.67
CA GLY A 914 -59.80 -45.37 50.47
C GLY A 914 -59.82 -44.30 51.57
N SER A 915 -60.84 -43.43 51.59
CA SER A 915 -61.01 -42.37 52.59
C SER A 915 -61.48 -42.89 53.95
N SER A 916 -60.82 -42.47 55.04
CA SER A 916 -61.19 -42.76 56.44
C SER A 916 -62.21 -41.77 57.04
N ALA A 917 -62.66 -40.77 56.26
CA ALA A 917 -63.50 -39.68 56.76
C ALA A 917 -65.00 -40.04 56.86
N SER A 918 -65.66 -39.64 57.96
CA SER A 918 -67.09 -39.85 58.18
C SER A 918 -67.93 -38.60 57.84
N ILE A 919 -69.17 -38.79 57.34
CA ILE A 919 -70.11 -37.70 56.96
C ILE A 919 -70.40 -36.70 58.11
N GLY A 920 -70.11 -37.10 59.36
CA GLY A 920 -70.30 -36.27 60.55
C GLY A 920 -69.42 -35.02 60.57
N THR A 921 -68.21 -35.09 60.00
CA THR A 921 -67.22 -34.01 60.03
C THR A 921 -67.57 -32.86 59.05
N VAL A 922 -68.37 -33.11 58.01
CA VAL A 922 -68.68 -32.15 56.92
C VAL A 922 -70.04 -31.45 57.09
N LYS A 923 -70.90 -31.93 57.99
CA LYS A 923 -72.28 -31.45 58.15
C LYS A 923 -72.40 -29.94 58.44
N GLN A 924 -71.48 -29.40 59.24
CA GLN A 924 -71.54 -28.02 59.71
C GLN A 924 -71.18 -27.01 58.61
N TYR A 925 -70.28 -27.40 57.70
CA TYR A 925 -69.84 -26.62 56.56
C TYR A 925 -70.96 -26.36 55.53
N LEU A 926 -71.72 -27.39 55.16
CA LEU A 926 -72.78 -27.30 54.12
C LEU A 926 -73.91 -26.33 54.48
N LEU A 927 -74.21 -26.16 55.77
CA LEU A 927 -75.32 -25.33 56.24
C LEU A 927 -75.05 -23.84 56.03
N ASN A 928 -73.80 -23.40 56.18
CA ASN A 928 -73.43 -21.97 56.12
C ASN A 928 -73.46 -21.40 54.69
N GLN A 929 -73.10 -22.21 53.68
CA GLN A 929 -72.97 -21.73 52.30
C GLN A 929 -74.31 -21.36 51.62
N VAL A 930 -75.37 -22.10 51.92
CA VAL A 930 -76.71 -21.88 51.32
C VAL A 930 -77.29 -20.51 51.69
N LEU A 931 -76.95 -19.99 52.87
CA LEU A 931 -77.48 -18.71 53.34
C LEU A 931 -76.86 -17.50 52.63
N ASN A 932 -75.60 -17.59 52.20
CA ASN A 932 -74.88 -16.45 51.59
C ASN A 932 -75.33 -16.13 50.15
N GLN A 933 -75.57 -17.15 49.31
CA GLN A 933 -75.94 -16.95 47.88
C GLN A 933 -77.25 -16.17 47.70
N LYS A 934 -78.18 -16.29 48.65
CA LYS A 934 -79.47 -15.60 48.58
C LYS A 934 -79.34 -14.06 48.69
N HIS A 935 -78.25 -13.56 49.28
CA HIS A 935 -78.05 -12.14 49.51
C HIS A 935 -77.50 -11.40 48.28
N GLU A 936 -76.55 -12.00 47.55
CA GLU A 936 -75.88 -11.39 46.39
C GLU A 936 -76.83 -11.13 45.22
N MET A 937 -77.73 -12.06 44.91
CA MET A 937 -78.67 -11.91 43.79
C MET A 937 -79.56 -10.65 43.88
N LYS A 938 -79.75 -10.12 45.10
CA LYS A 938 -80.58 -8.94 45.33
C LYS A 938 -79.88 -7.64 44.92
N SER A 939 -78.56 -7.52 45.07
CA SER A 939 -77.85 -6.26 44.78
C SER A 939 -77.73 -5.96 43.30
N ASP A 940 -77.57 -6.98 42.47
CA ASP A 940 -77.27 -6.79 41.04
C ASP A 940 -78.48 -6.25 40.25
N LEU A 941 -79.69 -6.61 40.69
CA LEU A 941 -80.94 -6.12 40.12
C LEU A 941 -81.10 -4.60 40.25
N ASP A 942 -80.59 -4.01 41.32
CA ASP A 942 -80.70 -2.58 41.56
C ASP A 942 -79.78 -1.76 40.62
N LEU A 943 -78.60 -2.29 40.29
CA LEU A 943 -77.60 -1.58 39.47
C LEU A 943 -78.02 -1.44 38.00
N ILE A 944 -78.60 -2.50 37.42
CA ILE A 944 -79.03 -2.54 36.01
C ILE A 944 -80.05 -1.44 35.69
N ASN A 945 -80.91 -1.10 36.65
CA ASN A 945 -81.93 -0.08 36.47
C ASN A 945 -81.36 1.34 36.36
N SER A 946 -80.16 1.58 36.92
CA SER A 946 -79.54 2.90 36.88
C SER A 946 -79.00 3.26 35.49
N TYR A 947 -78.28 2.34 34.83
CA TYR A 947 -77.65 2.59 33.53
C TYR A 947 -78.63 2.83 32.39
N ARG A 948 -79.78 2.15 32.39
CA ARG A 948 -80.81 2.35 31.35
C ARG A 948 -81.28 3.81 31.27
N LYS A 949 -81.35 4.47 32.42
CA LYS A 949 -81.84 5.86 32.53
C LYS A 949 -80.88 6.88 31.91
N GLU A 950 -79.57 6.62 31.92
CA GLU A 950 -78.57 7.53 31.37
C GLU A 950 -78.51 7.47 29.83
N ILE A 951 -78.68 6.27 29.26
CA ILE A 951 -78.65 6.06 27.80
C ILE A 951 -79.75 6.85 27.10
N ASP A 952 -80.96 6.87 27.67
CA ASP A 952 -82.10 7.59 27.08
C ASP A 952 -81.86 9.11 27.06
N LYS A 953 -81.20 9.65 28.08
CA LYS A 953 -80.88 11.08 28.19
C LYS A 953 -79.85 11.54 27.14
N ASN A 954 -78.94 10.67 26.73
CA ASN A 954 -77.94 11.01 25.71
C ASN A 954 -78.53 10.95 24.30
N ARG A 955 -79.46 10.03 24.04
CA ARG A 955 -80.15 9.94 22.75
C ARG A 955 -80.97 11.19 22.42
N SER A 956 -81.62 11.80 23.40
CA SER A 956 -82.39 13.03 23.16
C SER A 956 -81.51 14.22 22.75
N LYS A 957 -80.30 14.33 23.31
CA LYS A 957 -79.35 15.41 22.95
C LYS A 957 -78.83 15.29 21.52
N LEU A 958 -78.61 14.07 21.03
CA LEU A 958 -78.17 13.83 19.65
C LEU A 958 -79.21 14.27 18.62
N ALA A 959 -80.49 14.04 18.90
CA ALA A 959 -81.58 14.44 18.01
C ALA A 959 -81.68 15.98 17.86
N GLU A 960 -81.44 16.74 18.93
CA GLU A 960 -81.51 18.20 18.87
C GLU A 960 -80.43 18.87 18.01
N LEU A 961 -79.27 18.24 17.85
CA LEU A 961 -78.12 18.78 17.12
C LEU A 961 -78.20 18.59 15.60
N VAL A 962 -78.97 17.61 15.12
CA VAL A 962 -79.06 17.27 13.69
C VAL A 962 -80.11 18.10 12.95
N ASP A 963 -81.26 18.38 13.58
CA ASP A 963 -82.45 18.88 12.87
C ASP A 963 -82.66 20.40 12.90
N LYS A 964 -81.85 21.18 13.64
CA LYS A 964 -82.03 22.65 13.77
C LYS A 964 -80.79 23.42 13.28
N PRO A 965 -80.93 24.37 12.32
CA PRO A 965 -79.81 25.20 11.90
C PRO A 965 -79.40 26.13 13.04
N GLN A 966 -78.13 26.08 13.44
CA GLN A 966 -77.58 26.95 14.46
C GLN A 966 -76.86 28.16 13.84
N ILE A 967 -77.08 29.34 14.42
CA ILE A 967 -76.41 30.58 14.04
C ILE A 967 -75.07 30.64 14.78
N PHE A 968 -73.97 30.60 14.03
CA PHE A 968 -72.63 30.79 14.57
C PHE A 968 -72.40 32.29 14.83
N HIS A 969 -72.42 32.70 16.09
CA HIS A 969 -71.99 34.05 16.47
C HIS A 969 -70.47 34.10 16.29
N LEU A 970 -70.02 34.66 15.16
CA LEU A 970 -68.61 34.69 14.74
C LEU A 970 -67.76 35.45 15.76
N ASN A 971 -67.06 34.72 16.63
CA ASN A 971 -65.79 35.20 17.14
C ASN A 971 -64.90 35.32 15.90
N ASN A 972 -64.69 36.54 15.40
CA ASN A 972 -63.93 36.84 14.17
C ASN A 972 -62.45 36.44 14.23
N LYS A 973 -62.07 35.48 15.09
CA LYS A 973 -60.72 35.01 15.34
C LYS A 973 -60.65 33.50 15.15
N CYS A 974 -59.59 33.04 14.49
CA CYS A 974 -59.32 31.62 14.32
C CYS A 974 -59.01 30.95 15.66
N ALA A 975 -59.62 29.80 15.94
CA ALA A 975 -59.39 29.10 17.21
C ALA A 975 -58.00 28.47 17.35
N ALA A 976 -57.23 28.36 16.25
CA ALA A 976 -55.85 27.86 16.25
C ALA A 976 -54.81 29.00 16.35
N CYS A 977 -54.87 29.99 15.46
CA CYS A 977 -53.86 31.06 15.40
C CYS A 977 -54.31 32.39 16.04
N PHE A 978 -55.54 32.46 16.56
CA PHE A 978 -56.16 33.61 17.24
C PHE A 978 -56.23 34.92 16.44
N SER A 979 -55.83 34.88 15.17
CA SER A 979 -55.82 36.01 14.23
C SER A 979 -57.18 36.18 13.57
N VAL A 980 -57.45 37.38 13.05
CA VAL A 980 -58.75 37.69 12.44
C VAL A 980 -59.00 36.79 11.23
N LEU A 981 -60.20 36.22 11.16
CA LEU A 981 -60.57 35.24 10.13
C LEU A 981 -60.67 35.91 8.75
N GLU A 982 -59.77 35.53 7.84
CA GLU A 982 -59.75 35.92 6.43
C GLU A 982 -60.17 34.74 5.55
N LEU A 983 -60.92 35.00 4.48
CA LEU A 983 -61.45 33.95 3.62
C LEU A 983 -60.31 33.21 2.88
N PRO A 984 -60.36 31.87 2.76
CA PRO A 984 -61.43 30.94 3.16
C PRO A 984 -61.33 30.39 4.62
N VAL A 985 -62.49 30.19 5.26
CA VAL A 985 -62.68 29.79 6.67
C VAL A 985 -63.58 28.56 6.77
N VAL A 986 -63.28 27.65 7.71
CA VAL A 986 -64.06 26.43 7.99
C VAL A 986 -64.68 26.54 9.39
N HIS A 987 -65.99 26.24 9.49
CA HIS A 987 -66.75 26.26 10.75
C HIS A 987 -67.24 24.85 11.11
N PHE A 988 -67.00 24.42 12.34
CA PHE A 988 -67.48 23.14 12.87
C PHE A 988 -68.75 23.31 13.71
N MET A 989 -69.64 22.31 13.71
CA MET A 989 -70.91 22.31 14.48
C MET A 989 -70.73 22.40 16.00
N CYS A 990 -69.50 22.20 16.51
CA CYS A 990 -69.12 22.51 17.89
C CYS A 990 -68.85 24.02 18.13
N HIS A 991 -69.21 24.90 17.19
CA HIS A 991 -69.00 26.36 17.20
C HIS A 991 -67.55 26.86 17.12
N HIS A 992 -66.59 25.99 16.80
CA HIS A 992 -65.21 26.40 16.58
C HIS A 992 -64.93 26.69 15.10
N SER A 993 -64.20 27.78 14.85
CA SER A 993 -63.95 28.31 13.51
C SER A 993 -62.46 28.49 13.27
N TYR A 994 -61.98 28.08 12.09
CA TYR A 994 -60.55 28.05 11.76
C TYR A 994 -60.29 28.60 10.34
N HIS A 995 -59.12 29.21 10.11
CA HIS A 995 -58.66 29.44 8.73
C HIS A 995 -58.40 28.09 8.07
N GLN A 996 -58.71 27.95 6.78
CA GLN A 996 -58.43 26.70 6.06
C GLN A 996 -56.95 26.31 6.10
N ARG A 997 -56.04 27.29 6.23
CA ARG A 997 -54.58 27.06 6.32
C ARG A 997 -54.11 26.62 7.70
N CYS A 998 -54.91 26.88 8.74
CA CYS A 998 -54.56 26.55 10.12
C CYS A 998 -55.24 25.25 10.58
N LEU A 999 -55.81 24.50 9.65
CA LEU A 999 -56.54 23.28 9.92
C LEU A 999 -55.94 22.19 9.02
N ASP A 1000 -55.14 21.31 9.63
CA ASP A 1000 -54.48 20.21 8.91
C ASP A 1000 -55.37 18.95 8.84
N GLU A 1001 -56.45 18.86 9.63
CA GLU A 1001 -57.36 17.71 9.71
C GLU A 1001 -58.85 18.07 9.60
N GLU A 1002 -59.69 17.15 9.12
CA GLU A 1002 -61.12 17.38 8.83
C GLU A 1002 -62.05 17.47 10.06
N TRP A 1003 -61.51 17.52 11.29
CA TRP A 1003 -62.28 17.58 12.53
C TRP A 1003 -61.77 18.68 13.49
N CYS A 1004 -62.59 19.10 14.45
CA CYS A 1004 -62.26 20.22 15.33
C CYS A 1004 -61.22 19.83 16.40
N VAL A 1005 -60.01 20.38 16.29
CA VAL A 1005 -58.86 20.12 17.17
C VAL A 1005 -59.21 20.29 18.66
N LYS A 1006 -59.93 21.36 19.04
CA LYS A 1006 -60.28 21.62 20.45
C LYS A 1006 -61.20 20.58 21.07
N CYS A 1007 -62.19 20.07 20.33
CA CYS A 1007 -63.13 19.09 20.87
C CYS A 1007 -62.53 17.69 21.00
N SER A 1008 -61.49 17.35 20.24
CA SER A 1008 -60.73 16.12 20.53
C SER A 1008 -59.88 16.25 21.77
N GLU A 1009 -59.30 17.43 22.05
CA GLU A 1009 -58.54 17.62 23.28
C GLU A 1009 -59.46 17.53 24.50
N GLU A 1010 -60.69 18.06 24.42
CA GLU A 1010 -61.70 17.89 25.48
C GLU A 1010 -62.18 16.43 25.60
N ARG A 1011 -62.35 15.68 24.50
CA ARG A 1011 -62.62 14.23 24.57
C ARG A 1011 -61.49 13.48 25.27
N LYS A 1012 -60.23 13.81 24.95
CA LYS A 1012 -59.06 13.23 25.62
C LYS A 1012 -58.94 13.63 27.09
N ALA A 1013 -59.57 14.73 27.50
CA ALA A 1013 -59.58 15.22 28.89
C ALA A 1013 -60.72 14.63 29.74
N ASP A 1014 -61.90 14.36 29.15
CA ASP A 1014 -62.96 13.56 29.78
C ASP A 1014 -62.63 12.05 29.77
N GLU A 1015 -61.78 11.62 28.82
CA GLU A 1015 -61.07 10.34 28.85
C GLU A 1015 -59.84 10.43 29.77
N GLY A 1016 -60.07 10.78 31.04
CA GLY A 1016 -59.24 10.27 32.13
C GLY A 1016 -59.19 8.74 32.06
N PRO A 1017 -58.16 8.09 32.63
CA PRO A 1017 -57.63 6.78 32.21
C PRO A 1017 -58.68 5.67 32.39
N ARG A 1018 -59.54 5.48 31.39
CA ARG A 1018 -60.60 4.46 31.40
C ARG A 1018 -61.17 4.19 30.00
N ALA A 1019 -60.42 4.49 28.94
CA ALA A 1019 -60.87 4.33 27.56
C ALA A 1019 -60.13 3.24 26.74
N ASP A 1020 -59.28 2.40 27.35
CA ASP A 1020 -58.70 1.23 26.63
C ASP A 1020 -59.41 -0.11 26.94
N GLU A 1021 -60.28 -0.17 27.96
CA GLU A 1021 -61.02 -1.40 28.29
C GLU A 1021 -62.40 -1.60 27.62
N PRO A 1022 -63.18 -0.59 27.19
CA PRO A 1022 -64.50 -0.86 26.61
C PRO A 1022 -64.41 -1.38 25.17
N GLU A 1023 -63.35 -1.10 24.41
CA GLU A 1023 -63.17 -1.71 23.08
C GLU A 1023 -62.82 -3.19 23.17
N ALA A 1024 -62.07 -3.64 24.20
CA ALA A 1024 -61.80 -5.06 24.41
C ALA A 1024 -63.07 -5.81 24.84
N ALA A 1025 -63.85 -5.26 25.78
CA ALA A 1025 -65.11 -5.86 26.22
C ALA A 1025 -66.19 -5.86 25.12
N ILE A 1026 -66.28 -4.80 24.31
CA ILE A 1026 -67.19 -4.76 23.14
C ILE A 1026 -66.67 -5.66 22.02
N LYS A 1027 -65.36 -5.79 21.81
CA LYS A 1027 -64.76 -6.67 20.79
C LYS A 1027 -64.82 -8.14 21.21
N GLU A 1028 -64.78 -8.44 22.50
CA GLU A 1028 -65.00 -9.77 23.08
C GLU A 1028 -66.48 -10.13 23.07
N MET A 1029 -67.38 -9.19 23.41
CA MET A 1029 -68.83 -9.34 23.23
C MET A 1029 -69.21 -9.50 21.74
N MET A 1030 -68.57 -8.74 20.83
CA MET A 1030 -68.72 -8.86 19.38
C MET A 1030 -68.02 -10.10 18.81
N ALA A 1031 -66.99 -10.65 19.47
CA ALA A 1031 -66.34 -11.90 19.10
C ALA A 1031 -67.16 -13.12 19.57
N LEU A 1032 -67.82 -13.01 20.72
CA LEU A 1032 -68.83 -13.96 21.19
C LEU A 1032 -70.07 -13.92 20.28
N LEU A 1033 -70.50 -12.73 19.83
CA LEU A 1033 -71.54 -12.59 18.79
C LEU A 1033 -71.08 -13.11 17.42
N ARG A 1034 -69.82 -12.92 17.02
CA ARG A 1034 -69.27 -13.47 15.75
C ARG A 1034 -69.05 -14.99 15.76
N ARG A 1035 -68.86 -15.61 16.94
CA ARG A 1035 -68.82 -17.08 17.08
C ARG A 1035 -70.20 -17.72 16.94
N ASN A 1036 -71.28 -16.99 17.21
CA ASN A 1036 -72.63 -17.40 16.84
C ASN A 1036 -72.93 -16.97 15.39
N LYS A 1037 -72.85 -17.93 14.46
CA LYS A 1037 -73.08 -17.74 13.01
C LYS A 1037 -74.53 -17.34 12.68
N THR A 1038 -74.95 -16.10 12.95
CA THR A 1038 -76.17 -15.50 12.34
C THR A 1038 -76.17 -13.97 12.44
N PHE A 1039 -75.29 -13.27 11.70
CA PHE A 1039 -75.54 -11.88 11.24
C PHE A 1039 -74.45 -11.46 10.23
N VAL A 1040 -74.85 -10.97 9.05
CA VAL A 1040 -73.95 -10.45 8.00
C VAL A 1040 -74.37 -9.01 7.72
N ASP A 1041 -73.41 -8.09 7.82
CA ASP A 1041 -73.59 -6.66 7.53
C ASP A 1041 -73.76 -6.39 6.02
N PRO A 1042 -74.52 -5.34 5.65
CA PRO A 1042 -74.74 -4.89 4.29
C PRO A 1042 -73.59 -3.99 3.80
N ASP A 1043 -73.55 -3.77 2.48
CA ASP A 1043 -72.76 -2.76 1.75
C ASP A 1043 -71.39 -3.21 1.21
N GLY A 1044 -71.45 -3.67 -0.05
CA GLY A 1044 -70.34 -3.91 -0.97
C GLY A 1044 -70.86 -4.11 -2.40
N ASP A 1045 -71.22 -2.99 -3.04
CA ASP A 1045 -71.46 -2.68 -4.46
C ASP A 1045 -72.12 -3.67 -5.47
N HIS A 1046 -73.07 -3.08 -6.22
CA HIS A 1046 -74.03 -3.66 -7.15
C HIS A 1046 -73.46 -4.21 -8.48
N HIS A 1047 -73.93 -5.41 -8.89
CA HIS A 1047 -74.77 -5.63 -10.09
C HIS A 1047 -74.70 -7.08 -10.63
N HIS A 1048 -75.21 -8.08 -9.88
CA HIS A 1048 -75.76 -9.32 -10.50
C HIS A 1048 -76.51 -10.23 -9.50
N SER A 1049 -77.51 -9.76 -8.74
CA SER A 1049 -78.31 -10.70 -7.92
C SER A 1049 -79.68 -10.22 -7.42
N HIS A 1050 -80.35 -9.28 -8.12
CA HIS A 1050 -81.62 -8.72 -7.64
C HIS A 1050 -82.78 -9.73 -7.56
N ASN A 1051 -82.72 -10.87 -8.28
CA ASN A 1051 -83.75 -11.91 -8.20
C ASN A 1051 -83.54 -12.94 -7.08
N LYS A 1052 -82.35 -13.00 -6.45
CA LYS A 1052 -82.09 -13.92 -5.32
C LYS A 1052 -82.34 -13.29 -3.95
N GLN A 1053 -82.13 -11.98 -3.80
CA GLN A 1053 -82.39 -11.28 -2.53
C GLN A 1053 -83.89 -11.14 -2.21
N HIS A 1054 -84.75 -10.94 -3.22
CA HIS A 1054 -86.19 -10.79 -2.97
C HIS A 1054 -86.89 -12.12 -2.61
N GLN A 1055 -86.34 -13.26 -3.04
CA GLN A 1055 -86.80 -14.59 -2.62
C GLN A 1055 -86.38 -14.93 -1.19
N GLN A 1056 -85.22 -14.45 -0.72
CA GLN A 1056 -84.73 -14.69 0.64
C GLN A 1056 -85.41 -13.82 1.70
N LEU A 1057 -85.76 -12.57 1.39
CA LEU A 1057 -86.51 -11.72 2.31
C LEU A 1057 -87.94 -12.24 2.57
N LYS A 1058 -88.63 -12.76 1.54
CA LYS A 1058 -89.94 -13.43 1.73
C LYS A 1058 -89.86 -14.72 2.56
N ALA A 1059 -88.74 -15.44 2.51
CA ALA A 1059 -88.53 -16.64 3.31
C ALA A 1059 -88.22 -16.33 4.78
N LEU A 1060 -87.66 -15.14 5.07
CA LEU A 1060 -87.35 -14.69 6.43
C LEU A 1060 -88.57 -14.10 7.14
N ASP A 1061 -89.41 -13.32 6.44
CA ASP A 1061 -90.69 -12.85 7.01
C ASP A 1061 -91.64 -14.01 7.30
N ALA A 1062 -91.73 -15.00 6.39
CA ALA A 1062 -92.54 -16.21 6.63
C ALA A 1062 -92.08 -16.98 7.89
N ARG A 1063 -90.77 -17.03 8.17
CA ARG A 1063 -90.20 -17.68 9.35
C ARG A 1063 -90.43 -16.91 10.65
N ALA A 1064 -90.43 -15.58 10.58
CA ALA A 1064 -90.71 -14.73 11.73
C ALA A 1064 -92.19 -14.82 12.13
N ASP A 1065 -93.10 -14.90 11.15
CA ASP A 1065 -94.52 -15.12 11.38
C ASP A 1065 -94.81 -16.53 11.92
N GLU A 1066 -94.11 -17.57 11.43
CA GLU A 1066 -94.18 -18.94 11.98
C GLU A 1066 -93.69 -19.01 13.44
N HIS A 1067 -92.62 -18.31 13.79
CA HIS A 1067 -92.10 -18.27 15.17
C HIS A 1067 -93.05 -17.51 16.11
N ARG A 1068 -93.68 -16.41 15.64
CA ARG A 1068 -94.71 -15.71 16.42
C ARG A 1068 -95.94 -16.59 16.64
N PHE A 1069 -96.38 -17.28 15.60
CA PHE A 1069 -97.51 -18.21 15.67
C PHE A 1069 -97.23 -19.39 16.61
N PHE A 1070 -95.99 -19.89 16.64
CA PHE A 1070 -95.55 -20.92 17.58
C PHE A 1070 -95.58 -20.44 19.05
N VAL A 1071 -95.11 -19.22 19.32
CA VAL A 1071 -95.14 -18.65 20.68
C VAL A 1071 -96.57 -18.41 21.17
N ASP A 1072 -97.46 -17.92 20.30
CA ASP A 1072 -98.87 -17.75 20.65
C ASP A 1072 -99.57 -19.10 20.89
N GLN A 1073 -99.25 -20.14 20.11
CA GLN A 1073 -99.76 -21.51 20.36
C GLN A 1073 -99.25 -22.14 21.66
N VAL A 1074 -98.02 -21.83 22.08
CA VAL A 1074 -97.47 -22.27 23.37
C VAL A 1074 -98.17 -21.55 24.53
N GLN A 1075 -98.59 -20.29 24.33
CA GLN A 1075 -99.32 -19.52 25.35
C GLN A 1075 -100.80 -19.89 25.45
N GLU A 1076 -101.42 -20.34 24.37
CA GLU A 1076 -102.82 -20.81 24.37
C GLU A 1076 -103.00 -22.29 24.75
N ALA A 1077 -101.91 -23.07 24.90
CA ALA A 1077 -101.97 -24.48 25.25
C ALA A 1077 -102.10 -24.73 26.77
N ASP A 1078 -102.97 -25.65 27.17
CA ASP A 1078 -103.20 -26.02 28.59
C ASP A 1078 -101.96 -26.63 29.28
N ASP A 1079 -100.99 -27.18 28.53
CA ASP A 1079 -99.68 -27.61 29.03
C ASP A 1079 -98.53 -27.12 28.12
N PRO A 1080 -97.89 -25.99 28.48
CA PRO A 1080 -96.82 -25.40 27.69
C PRO A 1080 -95.55 -26.27 27.64
N PHE A 1081 -95.21 -26.98 28.72
CA PHE A 1081 -93.99 -27.78 28.80
C PHE A 1081 -94.10 -29.06 27.96
N GLY A 1082 -95.26 -29.71 27.98
CA GLY A 1082 -95.55 -30.87 27.13
C GLY A 1082 -95.55 -30.54 25.64
N PHE A 1083 -96.13 -29.39 25.26
CA PHE A 1083 -96.17 -28.94 23.86
C PHE A 1083 -94.78 -28.60 23.31
N ILE A 1084 -93.92 -27.96 24.11
CA ILE A 1084 -92.52 -27.66 23.75
C ILE A 1084 -91.71 -28.95 23.58
N ALA A 1085 -91.83 -29.91 24.51
CA ALA A 1085 -91.12 -31.18 24.45
C ALA A 1085 -91.54 -32.03 23.23
N ALA A 1086 -92.83 -32.04 22.88
CA ALA A 1086 -93.35 -32.72 21.70
C ALA A 1086 -92.90 -32.05 20.38
N SER A 1087 -92.81 -30.72 20.36
CA SER A 1087 -92.34 -29.95 19.20
C SER A 1087 -90.84 -30.15 18.93
N PHE A 1088 -90.03 -30.24 20.00
CA PHE A 1088 -88.61 -30.65 19.92
C PHE A 1088 -88.45 -32.06 19.35
N SER A 1089 -89.31 -33.00 19.73
CA SER A 1089 -89.25 -34.39 19.24
C SER A 1089 -89.64 -34.55 17.75
N LYS A 1090 -90.39 -33.60 17.18
CA LYS A 1090 -90.83 -33.59 15.78
C LYS A 1090 -89.93 -32.75 14.84
N GLY A 1091 -88.90 -32.09 15.37
CA GLY A 1091 -87.91 -31.35 14.58
C GLY A 1091 -88.46 -30.07 13.90
N LEU A 1092 -89.47 -29.44 14.51
CA LEU A 1092 -90.16 -28.25 13.99
C LEU A 1092 -89.61 -26.91 14.54
N LEU A 1093 -88.42 -26.92 15.17
CA LEU A 1093 -87.67 -25.75 15.62
C LEU A 1093 -86.35 -25.64 14.86
#